data_AF-Q4SEA2-F1
#
_entry.id   AF-Q4SEA2-F1
#
_cell.length_a   1.000
_cell.length_b   1.000
_cell.length_c   1.000
_cell.angle_alpha   90.00
_cell.angle_beta   90.00
_cell.angle_gamma   90.00
#
_symmetry.space_group_name_H-M   'P 1'
#
loop_
_entity.id
_entity.type
_entity.pdbx_description
1 polymer ?
#
loop_
_entity_poly.entity_id
_entity_poly.type
_entity_poly.pdbx_seq_one_letter_code
_entity_poly.pdbx_strand_id
1 'polypeptide(L)'
;MKRNTFTSFRWLKNQRKEVITAVDKKVPNGILEEQDQQTVVLLPTSSSVAKTYLPIPVDHLEEEYRLRSADDGKLFREEFSFLPGGNASGTYEAANKDDNKEKNRYPNILPYDHSRVVLTQLDGNPCSDYVNASYIDGFTEKNKFIAAQGPKEDTVADFWRMIWEQKVATIVMLTNLKERKEDKCYQYWPDQGCWMYGNVRVAVEDFTVLVDYTIRKFCIQYQASEAAKTPRPVTQLHFTSWPDFGVPFSPIGMLKFLKKVKAINPTFSGPIVVHCSAGVGRTGTFIVIDAMIDMTHAEQKVDVFGFVSRIREQRSQLMQYSFIYQALLEYYLYGDTELDVSSLEGHLHKLHNTVVDGDRVGLEEEFKKLTNMRIMKENMRTGNLPANMKKNRVLQIIPYDFNRVILSMRRGQEFTDYINASFIDGYRQKDYFIATQGPLPHTVEDFWRMVWEWKCHSIVMLTELQEREQDKCCQYWPTEDSVAYGNYKIELKGDTLCDTFSLRDLVLTFVPEKQTRVIRHFHFHGWPEVGIPAEGKGMIDIIASVQRQQQQSGDHPIVFTHAEASHGPNCGQVLPVLARPGLLDVRERQGGGRRLHRPGGLHHSEILYPIRKCFDLRSMTELFFRARLFGARWIFSAFVNVFVSVCVQQASEAAKTPRPVTQLHFTSWPDFGVPFSPIGMLKFLKKVKAINPTFSGPIVVHCSAGVGRTGTFIVIDAMIDMTHAEQKVDVFGFVSRIREQRSQLMQYSFIYQALLEYYLYGDTELDVSSLEGHLHKLHNTVVDGDRVGLEEEFKKLTNMRIMKENMRTGNLPANMKKNRVLQIIPYDFNRVILSMRRGQEFTDYINASFIDGYRQKDYFIATQGPLPHTVEDFWRMVWEWKCHSIVMLTELQEREQDKCCQYWPTEDSVAYGNYKIELKGDTLCDTFSLRDLVLTFVPEKQTRVIRHFHFHGWPEVGIPAEGKGMIDIIASVQRQQQQSGDHPIVVHCRYFLFYFMMRIYSSVRHIFIYFIPPFSLLFQFYHHFSCQFSL
;
A
#
# COMPACT_ATOMS: atom_id res chain seq x y z
N MET A 1 16.30 -70.07 -28.82
CA MET A 1 15.19 -70.26 -29.80
C MET A 1 14.84 -68.87 -30.34
N LYS A 2 14.86 -68.63 -31.68
CA LYS A 2 13.67 -68.43 -32.54
C LYS A 2 12.60 -67.54 -31.88
N ARG A 3 12.16 -66.38 -32.41
CA ARG A 3 12.30 -65.68 -33.72
C ARG A 3 11.92 -64.18 -33.48
N ASN A 4 12.31 -63.15 -34.25
CA ASN A 4 13.39 -62.96 -35.25
C ASN A 4 13.53 -61.44 -35.60
N THR A 5 14.77 -60.92 -35.75
CA THR A 5 15.26 -59.91 -36.76
C THR A 5 14.46 -58.67 -37.20
N PHE A 6 15.05 -57.50 -37.52
CA PHE A 6 16.34 -56.82 -37.21
C PHE A 6 16.28 -55.37 -37.78
N THR A 7 17.36 -54.57 -37.67
CA THR A 7 17.45 -53.16 -38.13
C THR A 7 18.03 -52.97 -39.56
N SER A 8 17.97 -51.73 -40.10
CA SER A 8 19.12 -50.98 -40.70
C SER A 8 19.02 -50.39 -42.14
N PHE A 9 19.31 -49.07 -42.25
CA PHE A 9 20.13 -48.32 -43.25
C PHE A 9 19.81 -48.21 -44.78
N ARG A 10 19.47 -46.96 -45.20
CA ARG A 10 20.29 -45.96 -45.99
C ARG A 10 20.52 -46.10 -47.53
N TRP A 11 20.88 -44.94 -48.13
CA TRP A 11 21.20 -44.59 -49.56
C TRP A 11 19.97 -44.24 -50.43
N LEU A 12 20.03 -43.29 -51.39
CA LEU A 12 21.17 -42.77 -52.19
C LEU A 12 21.26 -41.22 -52.34
N LYS A 13 22.41 -40.73 -52.83
CA LYS A 13 22.70 -39.34 -53.26
C LYS A 13 22.57 -39.20 -54.80
N ASN A 14 22.35 -37.98 -55.33
CA ASN A 14 23.41 -37.24 -56.09
C ASN A 14 23.00 -35.89 -56.73
N GLN A 15 23.88 -34.89 -56.53
CA GLN A 15 24.27 -33.80 -57.46
C GLN A 15 23.21 -32.74 -57.89
N ARG A 16 23.59 -31.48 -58.20
CA ARG A 16 24.93 -30.88 -58.43
C ARG A 16 25.06 -29.42 -57.95
N LYS A 17 26.31 -29.01 -57.68
CA LYS A 17 26.89 -27.65 -57.50
C LYS A 17 26.90 -26.86 -58.85
N GLU A 18 27.12 -25.54 -59.02
CA GLU A 18 27.32 -24.28 -58.22
C GLU A 18 27.07 -23.06 -59.19
N VAL A 19 27.47 -21.76 -59.10
CA VAL A 19 28.55 -21.01 -58.39
C VAL A 19 28.31 -19.46 -58.35
N ILE A 20 29.12 -18.75 -57.54
CA ILE A 20 29.42 -17.29 -57.39
C ILE A 20 29.10 -16.34 -58.59
N THR A 21 28.41 -15.19 -58.45
CA THR A 21 28.90 -13.77 -58.23
C THR A 21 27.69 -12.80 -58.26
N ALA A 22 27.60 -11.56 -57.75
CA ALA A 22 28.35 -10.60 -56.91
C ALA A 22 28.28 -9.17 -57.53
N VAL A 23 28.13 -8.11 -56.70
CA VAL A 23 28.35 -6.65 -56.97
C VAL A 23 27.19 -5.79 -57.60
N ASP A 24 26.70 -4.79 -56.81
CA ASP A 24 26.18 -3.42 -57.15
C ASP A 24 25.23 -3.15 -58.36
N LYS A 25 24.17 -2.31 -58.33
CA LYS A 25 24.00 -0.94 -57.76
C LYS A 25 22.59 -0.35 -58.09
N LYS A 26 22.16 0.68 -57.32
CA LYS A 26 21.23 1.81 -57.65
C LYS A 26 19.73 1.58 -58.00
N VAL A 27 18.91 1.98 -57.02
CA VAL A 27 17.61 2.72 -57.07
C VAL A 27 17.62 3.83 -58.17
N PRO A 28 16.55 4.07 -58.97
CA PRO A 28 15.34 4.77 -58.48
C PRO A 28 13.94 4.41 -59.03
N ASN A 29 12.94 4.70 -58.17
CA ASN A 29 11.53 5.06 -58.36
C ASN A 29 10.83 4.80 -59.71
N GLY A 30 9.72 4.05 -59.65
CA GLY A 30 8.61 4.10 -60.59
C GLY A 30 7.29 3.76 -59.86
N ILE A 31 6.24 4.55 -60.08
CA ILE A 31 4.89 4.31 -59.53
C ILE A 31 4.01 3.83 -60.68
N LEU A 32 3.29 2.72 -60.49
CA LEU A 32 1.91 2.49 -60.96
C LEU A 32 1.42 1.12 -60.47
N GLU A 33 0.18 1.06 -60.02
CA GLU A 33 -0.53 -0.20 -59.75
C GLU A 33 -1.31 -0.60 -61.01
N GLU A 34 -1.03 -1.77 -61.58
CA GLU A 34 -1.91 -2.36 -62.60
C GLU A 34 -2.84 -3.39 -61.95
N GLN A 35 -4.10 -3.34 -62.35
CA GLN A 35 -5.14 -4.26 -61.89
C GLN A 35 -5.06 -5.55 -62.71
N ASP A 36 -5.02 -6.70 -62.05
CA ASP A 36 -5.17 -7.99 -62.73
C ASP A 36 -6.40 -8.75 -62.21
N GLN A 37 -7.18 -9.33 -63.12
CA GLN A 37 -8.56 -9.75 -62.86
C GLN A 37 -8.62 -11.24 -62.46
N GLN A 38 -9.14 -11.54 -61.27
CA GLN A 38 -9.47 -12.93 -60.90
C GLN A 38 -10.96 -13.23 -61.11
N THR A 39 -11.22 -14.32 -61.82
CA THR A 39 -12.53 -14.71 -62.34
C THR A 39 -13.49 -15.14 -61.24
N VAL A 40 -14.65 -14.49 -61.15
CA VAL A 40 -15.68 -14.83 -60.16
C VAL A 40 -16.41 -16.11 -60.56
N VAL A 41 -16.16 -17.20 -59.81
CA VAL A 41 -17.00 -18.41 -59.86
C VAL A 41 -18.23 -18.17 -59.00
N LEU A 42 -19.37 -17.90 -59.63
CA LEU A 42 -20.66 -17.72 -58.96
C LEU A 42 -21.18 -19.08 -58.44
N LEU A 43 -20.92 -19.35 -57.16
CA LEU A 43 -21.66 -20.38 -56.43
C LEU A 43 -23.11 -19.92 -56.19
N PRO A 44 -24.09 -20.86 -56.09
CA PRO A 44 -25.48 -20.48 -55.88
C PRO A 44 -25.67 -19.69 -54.59
N THR A 45 -26.45 -18.60 -54.65
CA THR A 45 -26.84 -17.85 -53.46
C THR A 45 -27.66 -18.74 -52.54
N SER A 46 -27.08 -19.14 -51.41
CA SER A 46 -27.88 -19.62 -50.28
C SER A 46 -28.89 -18.54 -49.89
N SER A 47 -30.10 -18.95 -49.55
CA SER A 47 -31.16 -18.02 -49.15
C SER A 47 -30.69 -17.19 -47.95
N SER A 48 -30.97 -15.89 -47.99
CA SER A 48 -30.67 -14.96 -46.91
C SER A 48 -31.62 -15.16 -45.73
N VAL A 49 -31.49 -16.29 -45.04
CA VAL A 49 -32.00 -16.46 -43.69
C VAL A 49 -31.29 -15.41 -42.85
N ALA A 50 -32.05 -14.45 -42.30
CA ALA A 50 -31.48 -13.46 -41.39
C ALA A 50 -30.83 -14.20 -40.21
N LYS A 51 -29.53 -13.99 -39.97
CA LYS A 51 -28.83 -14.59 -38.82
C LYS A 51 -29.45 -14.03 -37.53
N THR A 52 -30.37 -14.77 -36.93
CA THR A 52 -30.96 -14.46 -35.62
C THR A 52 -29.98 -14.87 -34.53
N TYR A 53 -29.34 -13.87 -33.91
CA TYR A 53 -28.55 -14.08 -32.71
C TYR A 53 -29.50 -14.23 -31.51
N LEU A 54 -29.42 -15.36 -30.81
CA LEU A 54 -30.27 -15.70 -29.68
C LEU A 54 -29.57 -15.37 -28.34
N PRO A 55 -30.32 -15.14 -27.24
CA PRO A 55 -29.74 -14.98 -25.91
C PRO A 55 -28.94 -16.21 -25.49
N ILE A 56 -27.73 -16.00 -24.97
CA ILE A 56 -26.77 -17.04 -24.62
C ILE A 56 -26.99 -17.45 -23.15
N PRO A 57 -27.21 -18.74 -22.86
CA PRO A 57 -27.17 -19.28 -21.49
C PRO A 57 -25.82 -19.06 -20.83
N VAL A 58 -25.80 -18.69 -19.55
CA VAL A 58 -24.56 -18.30 -18.84
C VAL A 58 -23.56 -19.46 -18.72
N ASP A 59 -24.06 -20.69 -18.61
CA ASP A 59 -23.30 -21.94 -18.61
C ASP A 59 -22.60 -22.22 -19.95
N HIS A 60 -23.13 -21.70 -21.06
CA HIS A 60 -22.52 -21.78 -22.38
C HIS A 60 -21.58 -20.59 -22.69
N LEU A 61 -21.52 -19.55 -21.86
CA LEU A 61 -20.85 -18.28 -22.16
C LEU A 61 -19.34 -18.42 -22.40
N GLU A 62 -18.65 -19.32 -21.69
CA GLU A 62 -17.21 -19.56 -21.89
C GLU A 62 -16.91 -20.17 -23.27
N GLU A 63 -17.70 -21.17 -23.69
CA GLU A 63 -17.57 -21.77 -25.01
C GLU A 63 -17.96 -20.79 -26.12
N GLU A 64 -19.07 -20.09 -25.96
CA GLU A 64 -19.57 -19.08 -26.90
C GLU A 64 -18.58 -17.90 -27.06
N TYR A 65 -17.84 -17.53 -26.00
CA TYR A 65 -16.74 -16.57 -26.07
C TYR A 65 -15.49 -17.16 -26.75
N ARG A 66 -15.09 -18.38 -26.41
CA ARG A 66 -13.96 -19.11 -27.00
C ARG A 66 -14.13 -19.28 -28.51
N LEU A 67 -15.34 -19.59 -28.96
CA LEU A 67 -15.70 -19.66 -30.38
C LEU A 67 -15.66 -18.28 -31.04
N ARG A 68 -16.25 -17.23 -30.44
CA ARG A 68 -16.28 -15.89 -31.05
C ARG A 68 -14.91 -15.19 -31.13
N SER A 69 -14.03 -15.46 -30.18
CA SER A 69 -12.67 -14.90 -30.10
C SER A 69 -11.64 -15.61 -30.99
N ALA A 70 -11.98 -16.78 -31.54
CA ALA A 70 -11.15 -17.46 -32.53
C ALA A 70 -10.96 -16.63 -33.82
N ASP A 71 -9.93 -16.97 -34.60
CA ASP A 71 -9.59 -16.34 -35.88
C ASP A 71 -9.55 -14.80 -35.81
N ASP A 72 -8.82 -14.28 -34.82
CA ASP A 72 -8.67 -12.84 -34.55
C ASP A 72 -10.04 -12.14 -34.29
N GLY A 73 -10.97 -12.85 -33.66
CA GLY A 73 -12.32 -12.35 -33.40
C GLY A 73 -13.20 -12.26 -34.65
N LYS A 74 -12.99 -13.11 -35.66
CA LYS A 74 -13.76 -13.10 -36.93
C LYS A 74 -15.27 -13.10 -36.69
N LEU A 75 -15.78 -13.97 -35.82
CA LEU A 75 -17.21 -14.07 -35.55
C LEU A 75 -17.74 -12.86 -34.76
N PHE A 76 -16.97 -12.27 -33.84
CA PHE A 76 -17.33 -10.98 -33.24
C PHE A 76 -17.46 -9.87 -34.29
N ARG A 77 -16.59 -9.85 -35.31
CA ARG A 77 -16.67 -8.87 -36.41
C ARG A 77 -17.88 -9.12 -37.31
N GLU A 78 -18.18 -10.36 -37.66
CA GLU A 78 -19.41 -10.72 -38.39
C GLU A 78 -20.65 -10.28 -37.60
N GLU A 79 -20.79 -10.70 -36.36
CA GLU A 79 -21.94 -10.37 -35.50
C GLU A 79 -22.13 -8.87 -35.32
N PHE A 80 -21.04 -8.14 -35.03
CA PHE A 80 -21.08 -6.69 -34.92
C PHE A 80 -21.52 -5.98 -36.22
N SER A 81 -21.21 -6.55 -37.38
CA SER A 81 -21.63 -6.02 -38.69
C SER A 81 -23.11 -6.26 -39.02
N PHE A 82 -23.77 -7.22 -38.36
CA PHE A 82 -25.21 -7.45 -38.49
C PHE A 82 -26.06 -6.58 -37.54
N LEU A 83 -25.48 -5.89 -36.58
CA LEU A 83 -26.20 -4.94 -35.73
C LEU A 83 -26.76 -3.76 -36.55
N PRO A 84 -28.01 -3.32 -36.34
CA PRO A 84 -28.63 -2.24 -37.10
C PRO A 84 -27.84 -0.93 -37.00
N GLY A 85 -27.81 -0.13 -38.06
CA GLY A 85 -27.08 1.15 -38.09
C GLY A 85 -27.63 2.23 -37.13
N GLY A 86 -28.86 2.04 -36.64
CA GLY A 86 -29.61 2.96 -35.80
C GLY A 86 -31.11 2.87 -36.15
N ASN A 87 -31.93 3.73 -35.57
CA ASN A 87 -33.34 3.85 -35.96
C ASN A 87 -33.47 4.44 -37.38
N ALA A 88 -34.07 3.68 -38.31
CA ALA A 88 -34.29 4.09 -39.69
C ALA A 88 -35.33 5.21 -39.88
N SER A 89 -36.19 5.48 -38.88
CA SER A 89 -37.11 6.61 -38.83
C SER A 89 -36.70 7.70 -37.83
N GLY A 90 -35.50 7.60 -37.24
CA GLY A 90 -35.01 8.55 -36.25
C GLY A 90 -34.60 9.89 -36.86
N THR A 91 -35.31 10.96 -36.51
CA THR A 91 -35.00 12.34 -36.92
C THR A 91 -33.92 12.98 -36.03
N TYR A 92 -33.30 14.05 -36.56
CA TYR A 92 -32.25 14.84 -35.90
C TYR A 92 -32.49 16.36 -36.06
N GLU A 93 -33.75 16.80 -36.13
CA GLU A 93 -34.15 18.18 -36.43
C GLU A 93 -33.62 19.17 -35.40
N ALA A 94 -33.77 18.90 -34.11
CA ALA A 94 -33.30 19.78 -33.05
C ALA A 94 -31.76 19.90 -33.04
N ALA A 95 -31.07 18.81 -33.38
CA ALA A 95 -29.61 18.74 -33.43
C ALA A 95 -29.01 19.44 -34.67
N ASN A 96 -29.78 19.56 -35.76
CA ASN A 96 -29.36 20.18 -37.02
C ASN A 96 -29.81 21.65 -37.19
N LYS A 97 -30.53 22.24 -36.22
CA LYS A 97 -30.73 23.71 -36.16
C LYS A 97 -29.36 24.41 -36.14
N ASP A 98 -29.21 25.50 -36.88
CA ASP A 98 -27.92 26.20 -37.00
C ASP A 98 -27.32 26.62 -35.65
N ASP A 99 -28.13 27.18 -34.74
CA ASP A 99 -27.72 27.55 -33.37
C ASP A 99 -27.23 26.36 -32.52
N ASN A 100 -27.63 25.14 -32.87
CA ASN A 100 -27.30 23.91 -32.13
C ASN A 100 -26.14 23.13 -32.76
N LYS A 101 -25.73 23.43 -34.00
CA LYS A 101 -24.60 22.74 -34.66
C LYS A 101 -23.33 22.85 -33.84
N GLU A 102 -23.00 24.06 -33.39
CA GLU A 102 -21.83 24.33 -32.55
C GLU A 102 -21.89 23.63 -31.18
N LYS A 103 -23.09 23.34 -30.65
CA LYS A 103 -23.22 22.60 -29.39
C LYS A 103 -22.79 21.13 -29.52
N ASN A 104 -22.60 20.60 -30.72
CA ASN A 104 -22.17 19.22 -30.96
C ASN A 104 -20.64 19.11 -31.03
N ARG A 105 -20.05 18.19 -30.26
CA ARG A 105 -18.60 17.90 -30.33
C ARG A 105 -18.19 17.20 -31.63
N TYR A 106 -19.10 16.45 -32.25
CA TYR A 106 -18.89 15.75 -33.52
C TYR A 106 -20.14 15.91 -34.41
N PRO A 107 -20.01 16.35 -35.68
CA PRO A 107 -21.17 16.60 -36.55
C PRO A 107 -21.90 15.32 -36.97
N ASN A 108 -21.24 14.16 -36.84
CA ASN A 108 -21.79 12.84 -37.18
C ASN A 108 -22.33 12.06 -35.97
N ILE A 109 -22.35 12.64 -34.76
CA ILE A 109 -22.86 12.00 -33.53
C ILE A 109 -23.92 12.89 -32.90
N LEU A 110 -25.17 12.72 -33.34
CA LEU A 110 -26.32 13.54 -32.95
C LEU A 110 -27.34 12.70 -32.14
N PRO A 111 -28.06 13.28 -31.16
CA PRO A 111 -29.15 12.61 -30.48
C PRO A 111 -30.39 12.56 -31.39
N TYR A 112 -31.15 11.46 -31.35
CA TYR A 112 -32.46 11.42 -32.02
C TYR A 112 -33.48 12.32 -31.30
N ASP A 113 -34.37 13.00 -32.03
CA ASP A 113 -35.33 13.93 -31.40
C ASP A 113 -36.30 13.26 -30.42
N HIS A 114 -36.64 11.98 -30.65
CA HIS A 114 -37.57 11.23 -29.81
C HIS A 114 -36.98 10.77 -28.47
N SER A 115 -35.64 10.74 -28.35
CA SER A 115 -34.90 10.25 -27.17
C SER A 115 -34.02 11.31 -26.51
N ARG A 116 -33.85 12.48 -27.13
CA ARG A 116 -32.98 13.53 -26.62
C ARG A 116 -33.43 14.02 -25.25
N VAL A 117 -32.47 14.45 -24.44
CA VAL A 117 -32.79 15.22 -23.23
C VAL A 117 -33.19 16.64 -23.65
N VAL A 118 -34.39 17.06 -23.24
CA VAL A 118 -34.92 18.40 -23.45
C VAL A 118 -34.70 19.20 -22.17
N LEU A 119 -34.08 20.38 -22.29
CA LEU A 119 -33.90 21.32 -21.18
C LEU A 119 -35.03 22.34 -21.14
N THR A 120 -35.27 22.91 -19.95
CA THR A 120 -36.23 24.00 -19.77
C THR A 120 -35.81 25.21 -20.59
N GLN A 121 -36.67 25.65 -21.51
CA GLN A 121 -36.39 26.79 -22.38
C GLN A 121 -36.23 28.08 -21.55
N LEU A 122 -35.20 28.86 -21.87
CA LEU A 122 -34.86 30.13 -21.25
C LEU A 122 -35.40 31.31 -22.07
N ASP A 123 -35.90 32.33 -21.38
CA ASP A 123 -36.42 33.54 -22.02
C ASP A 123 -35.39 34.20 -22.94
N GLY A 124 -35.83 34.60 -24.13
CA GLY A 124 -34.98 35.21 -25.15
C GLY A 124 -34.06 34.26 -25.92
N ASN A 125 -33.98 32.96 -25.58
CA ASN A 125 -33.15 31.98 -26.31
C ASN A 125 -33.96 30.75 -26.77
N PRO A 126 -34.49 30.74 -28.02
CA PRO A 126 -35.29 29.63 -28.55
C PRO A 126 -34.57 28.28 -28.69
N CYS A 127 -33.23 28.26 -28.68
CA CYS A 127 -32.40 27.06 -28.82
C CYS A 127 -31.69 26.66 -27.51
N SER A 128 -32.19 27.18 -26.38
CA SER A 128 -31.78 26.80 -25.04
C SER A 128 -32.38 25.48 -24.55
N ASP A 129 -33.25 24.82 -25.32
CA ASP A 129 -33.83 23.51 -24.99
C ASP A 129 -32.89 22.33 -25.30
N TYR A 130 -31.82 22.57 -26.08
CA TYR A 130 -30.97 21.53 -26.65
C TYR A 130 -29.66 21.29 -25.88
N VAL A 131 -29.39 20.02 -25.61
CA VAL A 131 -28.09 19.47 -25.22
C VAL A 131 -27.87 18.14 -25.97
N ASN A 132 -26.63 17.83 -26.38
CA ASN A 132 -26.33 16.55 -27.04
C ASN A 132 -26.24 15.41 -26.02
N ALA A 133 -27.41 14.92 -25.62
CA ALA A 133 -27.60 13.76 -24.77
C ALA A 133 -28.92 13.04 -25.11
N SER A 134 -28.98 11.73 -24.86
CA SER A 134 -30.18 10.91 -25.06
C SER A 134 -30.47 10.06 -23.83
N TYR A 135 -31.75 9.84 -23.49
CA TYR A 135 -32.12 8.81 -22.53
C TYR A 135 -31.87 7.41 -23.13
N ILE A 136 -31.42 6.47 -22.29
CA ILE A 136 -31.17 5.07 -22.64
C ILE A 136 -31.80 4.18 -21.56
N ASP A 137 -32.45 3.10 -21.99
CA ASP A 137 -33.07 2.12 -21.09
C ASP A 137 -32.01 1.21 -20.45
N GLY A 138 -32.26 0.79 -19.22
CA GLY A 138 -31.57 -0.33 -18.59
C GLY A 138 -32.20 -1.67 -18.99
N PHE A 139 -31.89 -2.73 -18.24
CA PHE A 139 -32.50 -4.05 -18.48
C PHE A 139 -34.02 -4.07 -18.24
N THR A 140 -34.47 -3.55 -17.09
CA THR A 140 -35.90 -3.47 -16.71
C THR A 140 -36.43 -2.03 -16.57
N GLU A 141 -35.53 -1.05 -16.41
CA GLU A 141 -35.86 0.33 -16.06
C GLU A 141 -35.72 1.25 -17.28
N LYS A 142 -36.82 1.89 -17.69
CA LYS A 142 -36.81 2.86 -18.79
C LYS A 142 -36.10 4.15 -18.39
N ASN A 143 -35.35 4.74 -19.33
CA ASN A 143 -34.57 5.96 -19.12
C ASN A 143 -33.60 5.91 -17.92
N LYS A 144 -33.16 4.72 -17.48
CA LYS A 144 -32.19 4.50 -16.37
C LYS A 144 -30.92 5.35 -16.53
N PHE A 145 -30.51 5.57 -17.77
CA PHE A 145 -29.31 6.31 -18.12
C PHE A 145 -29.61 7.53 -19.00
N ILE A 146 -28.71 8.51 -18.94
CA ILE A 146 -28.57 9.56 -19.96
C ILE A 146 -27.18 9.41 -20.58
N ALA A 147 -27.13 9.02 -21.86
CA ALA A 147 -25.90 8.98 -22.65
C ALA A 147 -25.61 10.36 -23.25
N ALA A 148 -24.61 11.06 -22.70
CA ALA A 148 -24.25 12.44 -23.08
C ALA A 148 -22.88 12.51 -23.75
N GLN A 149 -22.65 13.52 -24.61
CA GLN A 149 -21.29 13.89 -25.01
C GLN A 149 -20.49 14.44 -23.82
N GLY A 150 -19.16 14.36 -23.89
CA GLY A 150 -18.29 15.10 -22.98
C GLY A 150 -18.40 16.60 -23.29
N PRO A 151 -18.82 17.45 -22.34
CA PRO A 151 -19.11 18.86 -22.63
C PRO A 151 -17.91 19.57 -23.25
N LYS A 152 -18.20 20.48 -24.19
CA LYS A 152 -17.28 21.52 -24.66
C LYS A 152 -17.34 22.71 -23.68
N GLU A 153 -16.37 23.62 -23.76
CA GLU A 153 -16.30 24.83 -22.93
C GLU A 153 -17.61 25.65 -22.94
N ASP A 154 -18.17 25.87 -24.14
CA ASP A 154 -19.44 26.56 -24.39
C ASP A 154 -20.70 25.81 -23.92
N THR A 155 -20.61 24.51 -23.65
CA THR A 155 -21.75 23.66 -23.24
C THR A 155 -21.67 23.16 -21.80
N VAL A 156 -20.67 23.58 -21.01
CA VAL A 156 -20.57 23.23 -19.57
C VAL A 156 -21.80 23.72 -18.77
N ALA A 157 -22.32 24.91 -19.09
CA ALA A 157 -23.51 25.45 -18.42
C ALA A 157 -24.78 24.64 -18.74
N ASP A 158 -24.97 24.23 -20.00
CA ASP A 158 -26.07 23.37 -20.43
C ASP A 158 -25.95 21.97 -19.81
N PHE A 159 -24.73 21.43 -19.67
CA PHE A 159 -24.48 20.16 -18.98
C PHE A 159 -24.88 20.22 -17.50
N TRP A 160 -24.42 21.21 -16.73
CA TRP A 160 -24.82 21.33 -15.32
C TRP A 160 -26.31 21.65 -15.14
N ARG A 161 -26.92 22.40 -16.06
CA ARG A 161 -28.37 22.60 -16.10
C ARG A 161 -29.11 21.27 -16.31
N MET A 162 -28.62 20.40 -17.19
CA MET A 162 -29.11 19.03 -17.35
C MET A 162 -29.02 18.22 -16.04
N ILE A 163 -27.87 18.21 -15.35
CA ILE A 163 -27.69 17.53 -14.05
C ILE A 163 -28.75 18.00 -13.04
N TRP A 164 -28.97 19.31 -12.96
CA TRP A 164 -29.89 19.91 -12.00
C TRP A 164 -31.37 19.66 -12.33
N GLU A 165 -31.78 19.80 -13.59
CA GLU A 165 -33.17 19.60 -14.03
C GLU A 165 -33.56 18.12 -13.96
N GLN A 166 -32.70 17.23 -14.46
CA GLN A 166 -32.93 15.77 -14.48
C GLN A 166 -32.70 15.07 -13.13
N LYS A 167 -32.47 15.83 -12.04
CA LYS A 167 -32.27 15.33 -10.67
C LYS A 167 -31.16 14.27 -10.53
N VAL A 168 -30.12 14.38 -11.35
CA VAL A 168 -29.01 13.44 -11.41
C VAL A 168 -28.20 13.49 -10.12
N ALA A 169 -27.99 12.34 -9.48
CA ALA A 169 -27.13 12.19 -8.31
C ALA A 169 -25.74 11.62 -8.66
N THR A 170 -25.62 10.93 -9.81
CA THR A 170 -24.41 10.19 -10.20
C THR A 170 -24.02 10.52 -11.64
N ILE A 171 -22.76 10.90 -11.84
CA ILE A 171 -22.15 11.18 -13.15
C ILE A 171 -21.02 10.17 -13.38
N VAL A 172 -21.04 9.50 -14.53
CA VAL A 172 -20.06 8.49 -14.92
C VAL A 172 -19.26 9.01 -16.11
N MET A 173 -17.98 9.27 -15.90
CA MET A 173 -17.05 9.84 -16.89
C MET A 173 -16.05 8.76 -17.34
N LEU A 174 -16.03 8.46 -18.64
CA LEU A 174 -15.28 7.34 -19.23
C LEU A 174 -14.20 7.80 -20.23
N THR A 175 -13.61 8.98 -20.02
CA THR A 175 -12.56 9.52 -20.89
C THR A 175 -11.68 10.47 -20.08
N ASN A 176 -10.38 10.44 -20.31
CA ASN A 176 -9.48 11.46 -19.77
C ASN A 176 -9.75 12.80 -20.49
N LEU A 177 -9.47 13.94 -19.85
CA LEU A 177 -9.71 15.26 -20.45
C LEU A 177 -9.02 15.43 -21.80
N LYS A 178 -7.75 15.01 -21.86
CA LYS A 178 -6.95 14.93 -23.09
C LYS A 178 -6.44 13.51 -23.28
N GLU A 179 -6.50 13.02 -24.51
CA GLU A 179 -5.91 11.74 -24.95
C GLU A 179 -5.06 12.06 -26.18
N ARG A 180 -3.77 11.68 -26.20
CA ARG A 180 -2.79 12.07 -27.25
C ARG A 180 -2.62 13.56 -27.55
N LYS A 181 -2.91 14.44 -26.58
CA LYS A 181 -3.04 15.92 -26.71
C LYS A 181 -4.34 16.41 -27.36
N GLU A 182 -5.21 15.53 -27.87
CA GLU A 182 -6.55 15.93 -28.31
C GLU A 182 -7.50 16.10 -27.12
N ASP A 183 -8.28 17.17 -27.12
CA ASP A 183 -9.31 17.44 -26.10
C ASP A 183 -10.54 16.56 -26.30
N LYS A 184 -10.69 15.54 -25.45
CA LYS A 184 -11.83 14.60 -25.46
C LYS A 184 -12.99 15.10 -24.60
N CYS A 185 -12.71 15.82 -23.52
CA CYS A 185 -13.71 16.41 -22.63
C CYS A 185 -13.17 17.71 -22.03
N TYR A 186 -14.00 18.76 -21.93
CA TYR A 186 -13.61 19.97 -21.18
C TYR A 186 -13.76 19.73 -19.68
N GLN A 187 -12.94 20.38 -18.85
CA GLN A 187 -13.04 20.25 -17.40
C GLN A 187 -14.25 21.02 -16.86
N TYR A 188 -15.33 20.29 -16.61
CA TYR A 188 -16.59 20.84 -16.11
C TYR A 188 -16.67 20.95 -14.57
N TRP A 189 -15.58 20.74 -13.84
CA TRP A 189 -15.55 20.85 -12.37
C TRP A 189 -14.42 21.77 -11.89
N PRO A 190 -14.60 22.50 -10.77
CA PRO A 190 -13.49 23.18 -10.10
C PRO A 190 -12.62 22.16 -9.37
N ASP A 191 -11.31 22.36 -9.31
CA ASP A 191 -10.42 21.45 -8.55
C ASP A 191 -10.48 21.69 -7.04
N GLN A 192 -10.82 22.91 -6.60
CA GLN A 192 -11.00 23.28 -5.20
C GLN A 192 -12.10 24.35 -5.06
N GLY A 193 -12.75 24.41 -3.90
CA GLY A 193 -13.73 25.46 -3.58
C GLY A 193 -15.04 25.29 -4.37
N CYS A 194 -15.50 26.36 -5.02
CA CYS A 194 -16.73 26.34 -5.81
C CYS A 194 -16.66 27.26 -7.04
N TRP A 195 -17.45 26.92 -8.06
CA TRP A 195 -17.59 27.69 -9.30
C TRP A 195 -19.06 27.84 -9.70
N MET A 196 -19.34 28.78 -10.62
CA MET A 196 -20.66 29.01 -11.21
C MET A 196 -20.66 28.59 -12.69
N TYR A 197 -21.53 27.65 -13.05
CA TYR A 197 -21.73 27.22 -14.44
C TYR A 197 -23.15 27.63 -14.86
N GLY A 198 -23.27 28.80 -15.48
CA GLY A 198 -24.55 29.49 -15.60
C GLY A 198 -25.19 29.69 -14.23
N ASN A 199 -26.45 29.28 -14.09
CA ASN A 199 -27.21 29.41 -12.83
C ASN A 199 -26.91 28.30 -11.80
N VAL A 200 -26.03 27.33 -12.10
CA VAL A 200 -25.66 26.24 -11.18
C VAL A 200 -24.35 26.54 -10.47
N ARG A 201 -24.41 26.73 -9.16
CA ARG A 201 -23.24 26.69 -8.27
C ARG A 201 -22.82 25.23 -8.08
N VAL A 202 -21.53 24.94 -8.22
CA VAL A 202 -20.92 23.62 -7.98
C VAL A 202 -19.77 23.80 -7.00
N ALA A 203 -19.84 23.15 -5.84
CA ALA A 203 -18.76 23.12 -4.84
C ALA A 203 -18.16 21.72 -4.73
N VAL A 204 -16.83 21.60 -4.60
CA VAL A 204 -16.18 20.33 -4.25
C VAL A 204 -16.23 20.15 -2.74
N GLU A 205 -16.67 18.99 -2.28
CA GLU A 205 -16.62 18.61 -0.86
C GLU A 205 -15.45 17.66 -0.56
N ASP A 206 -15.22 16.69 -1.44
CA ASP A 206 -14.31 15.56 -1.22
C ASP A 206 -13.88 14.90 -2.54
N PHE A 207 -12.72 14.26 -2.59
CA PHE A 207 -12.31 13.42 -3.72
C PHE A 207 -11.33 12.31 -3.32
N THR A 208 -11.49 11.15 -3.96
CA THR A 208 -10.63 9.97 -3.77
C THR A 208 -10.06 9.54 -5.11
N VAL A 209 -8.74 9.53 -5.24
CA VAL A 209 -8.04 8.95 -6.40
C VAL A 209 -7.68 7.50 -6.10
N LEU A 210 -8.03 6.61 -7.03
CA LEU A 210 -7.62 5.19 -7.07
C LEU A 210 -6.95 4.92 -8.43
N VAL A 211 -6.29 3.77 -8.56
CA VAL A 211 -5.56 3.37 -9.79
C VAL A 211 -6.41 3.43 -11.07
N ASP A 212 -7.63 2.90 -11.01
CA ASP A 212 -8.50 2.75 -12.18
C ASP A 212 -9.48 3.93 -12.37
N TYR A 213 -9.80 4.65 -11.30
CA TYR A 213 -10.80 5.72 -11.31
C TYR A 213 -10.65 6.73 -10.17
N THR A 214 -11.16 7.94 -10.39
CA THR A 214 -11.32 8.99 -9.35
C THR A 214 -12.79 9.18 -8.99
N ILE A 215 -13.10 9.23 -7.71
CA ILE A 215 -14.41 9.67 -7.20
C ILE A 215 -14.31 11.14 -6.78
N ARG A 216 -15.26 12.00 -7.17
CA ARG A 216 -15.41 13.37 -6.67
C ARG A 216 -16.82 13.58 -6.15
N LYS A 217 -16.95 14.18 -4.96
CA LYS A 217 -18.25 14.58 -4.38
C LYS A 217 -18.42 16.08 -4.54
N PHE A 218 -19.54 16.46 -5.14
CA PHE A 218 -19.94 17.84 -5.33
C PHE A 218 -21.23 18.15 -4.57
N CYS A 219 -21.37 19.39 -4.13
CA CYS A 219 -22.62 19.95 -3.63
C CYS A 219 -23.07 21.06 -4.59
N ILE A 220 -24.24 20.87 -5.23
CA ILE A 220 -24.74 21.75 -6.28
C ILE A 220 -26.00 22.52 -5.85
N GLN A 221 -26.14 23.76 -6.32
CA GLN A 221 -27.27 24.63 -5.97
C GLN A 221 -27.62 25.58 -7.11
N TYR A 222 -28.91 25.79 -7.38
CA TYR A 222 -29.39 26.67 -8.46
C TYR A 222 -29.79 28.05 -7.93
N GLN A 223 -29.25 29.12 -8.53
CA GLN A 223 -29.30 30.49 -8.02
C GLN A 223 -30.20 31.45 -8.82
N ALA A 224 -31.27 30.96 -9.46
CA ALA A 224 -32.16 31.78 -10.29
C ALA A 224 -33.51 32.17 -9.64
N SER A 225 -33.63 32.09 -8.30
CA SER A 225 -34.84 32.49 -7.57
C SER A 225 -34.51 32.98 -6.16
N GLU A 226 -35.23 34.00 -5.67
CA GLU A 226 -35.06 34.57 -4.32
C GLU A 226 -35.21 33.51 -3.21
N ALA A 227 -36.10 32.53 -3.43
CA ALA A 227 -36.09 31.28 -2.69
C ALA A 227 -34.91 30.41 -3.16
N ALA A 228 -33.82 30.41 -2.37
CA ALA A 228 -32.66 29.55 -2.61
C ALA A 228 -33.05 28.07 -2.52
N LYS A 229 -33.00 27.35 -3.65
CA LYS A 229 -33.34 25.92 -3.71
C LYS A 229 -32.34 25.10 -2.88
N THR A 230 -32.80 23.99 -2.31
CA THR A 230 -31.98 23.11 -1.47
C THR A 230 -30.74 22.62 -2.21
N PRO A 231 -29.53 22.69 -1.61
CA PRO A 231 -28.34 22.08 -2.19
C PRO A 231 -28.51 20.57 -2.34
N ARG A 232 -27.87 19.97 -3.35
CA ARG A 232 -27.93 18.54 -3.62
C ARG A 232 -26.52 17.94 -3.73
N PRO A 233 -26.25 16.77 -3.12
CA PRO A 233 -25.03 16.02 -3.39
C PRO A 233 -25.09 15.41 -4.79
N VAL A 234 -23.96 15.45 -5.50
CA VAL A 234 -23.74 14.78 -6.79
C VAL A 234 -22.36 14.14 -6.77
N THR A 235 -22.26 12.85 -7.09
CA THR A 235 -20.98 12.14 -7.15
C THR A 235 -20.58 11.91 -8.61
N GLN A 236 -19.39 12.38 -9.01
CA GLN A 236 -18.75 11.97 -10.25
C GLN A 236 -17.84 10.76 -9.97
N LEU A 237 -17.97 9.72 -10.78
CA LEU A 237 -17.02 8.62 -10.88
C LEU A 237 -16.35 8.71 -12.27
N HIS A 238 -15.05 8.94 -12.29
CA HIS A 238 -14.25 9.16 -13.50
C HIS A 238 -13.27 8.00 -13.70
N PHE A 239 -13.54 7.12 -14.67
CA PHE A 239 -12.69 6.00 -15.03
C PHE A 239 -11.50 6.47 -15.89
N THR A 240 -10.33 6.52 -15.26
CA THR A 240 -9.07 7.02 -15.84
C THR A 240 -8.26 5.91 -16.52
N SER A 241 -8.58 4.64 -16.27
CA SER A 241 -7.84 3.48 -16.79
C SER A 241 -8.14 3.09 -18.25
N TRP A 242 -9.06 3.77 -18.95
CA TRP A 242 -9.35 3.41 -20.35
C TRP A 242 -8.23 3.89 -21.28
N PRO A 243 -7.55 3.01 -22.05
CA PRO A 243 -6.49 3.43 -22.96
C PRO A 243 -6.99 4.24 -24.17
N ASP A 244 -6.12 5.10 -24.68
CA ASP A 244 -6.33 5.91 -25.89
C ASP A 244 -6.64 5.05 -27.15
N PHE A 245 -6.15 3.81 -27.18
CA PHE A 245 -6.42 2.82 -28.22
C PHE A 245 -7.02 1.55 -27.61
N GLY A 246 -8.06 1.02 -28.24
CA GLY A 246 -8.67 -0.27 -27.87
C GLY A 246 -9.53 -0.22 -26.60
N VAL A 247 -9.28 -1.16 -25.69
CA VAL A 247 -10.04 -1.43 -24.46
C VAL A 247 -9.07 -1.73 -23.32
N PRO A 248 -9.49 -1.61 -22.04
CA PRO A 248 -8.66 -2.03 -20.91
C PRO A 248 -8.21 -3.49 -21.08
N PHE A 249 -6.98 -3.81 -20.69
CA PHE A 249 -6.47 -5.18 -20.75
C PHE A 249 -7.31 -6.13 -19.88
N SER A 250 -7.75 -5.64 -18.72
CA SER A 250 -8.59 -6.36 -17.75
C SER A 250 -10.00 -5.78 -17.67
N PRO A 251 -11.05 -6.62 -17.62
CA PRO A 251 -12.39 -6.16 -17.27
C PRO A 251 -12.56 -5.82 -15.78
N ILE A 252 -11.69 -6.35 -14.89
CA ILE A 252 -11.84 -6.25 -13.43
C ILE A 252 -12.00 -4.80 -12.96
N GLY A 253 -11.19 -3.87 -13.49
CA GLY A 253 -11.30 -2.44 -13.15
C GLY A 253 -12.66 -1.84 -13.54
N MET A 254 -13.23 -2.25 -14.68
CA MET A 254 -14.56 -1.82 -15.13
C MET A 254 -15.69 -2.43 -14.30
N LEU A 255 -15.59 -3.72 -13.95
CA LEU A 255 -16.56 -4.41 -13.10
C LEU A 255 -16.62 -3.79 -11.69
N LYS A 256 -15.46 -3.51 -11.08
CA LYS A 256 -15.37 -2.80 -9.79
C LYS A 256 -15.92 -1.38 -9.87
N PHE A 257 -15.58 -0.64 -10.92
CA PHE A 257 -16.10 0.71 -11.16
C PHE A 257 -17.63 0.72 -11.28
N LEU A 258 -18.19 -0.22 -12.05
CA LEU A 258 -19.63 -0.41 -12.22
C LEU A 258 -20.33 -0.80 -10.91
N LYS A 259 -19.76 -1.74 -10.14
CA LYS A 259 -20.22 -2.06 -8.77
C LYS A 259 -20.24 -0.82 -7.88
N LYS A 260 -19.20 0.02 -7.95
CA LYS A 260 -19.10 1.28 -7.18
C LYS A 260 -20.14 2.32 -7.61
N VAL A 261 -20.44 2.45 -8.91
CA VAL A 261 -21.54 3.28 -9.43
C VAL A 261 -22.88 2.83 -8.84
N LYS A 262 -23.20 1.52 -8.93
CA LYS A 262 -24.47 0.96 -8.43
C LYS A 262 -24.62 1.12 -6.92
N ALA A 263 -23.54 0.95 -6.15
CA ALA A 263 -23.54 1.09 -4.70
C ALA A 263 -23.64 2.55 -4.20
N ILE A 264 -23.26 3.54 -5.02
CA ILE A 264 -23.32 4.97 -4.66
C ILE A 264 -24.62 5.62 -5.14
N ASN A 265 -25.24 5.14 -6.22
CA ASN A 265 -26.43 5.79 -6.78
C ASN A 265 -27.67 5.64 -5.86
N PRO A 266 -28.29 6.74 -5.38
CA PRO A 266 -29.47 6.66 -4.53
C PRO A 266 -30.68 6.07 -5.28
N THR A 267 -31.47 5.23 -4.62
CA THR A 267 -32.68 4.58 -5.18
C THR A 267 -33.82 5.54 -5.56
N PHE A 268 -33.66 6.84 -5.26
CA PHE A 268 -34.60 7.93 -5.54
C PHE A 268 -33.98 9.06 -6.38
N SER A 269 -32.82 8.83 -7.01
CA SER A 269 -32.22 9.79 -7.94
C SER A 269 -32.99 9.87 -9.26
N GLY A 270 -32.71 10.89 -10.06
CA GLY A 270 -32.94 10.82 -11.50
C GLY A 270 -31.91 9.90 -12.21
N PRO A 271 -31.96 9.84 -13.55
CA PRO A 271 -31.10 8.97 -14.36
C PRO A 271 -29.60 9.15 -14.10
N ILE A 272 -28.83 8.08 -14.28
CA ILE A 272 -27.36 8.13 -14.21
C ILE A 272 -26.83 8.73 -15.52
N VAL A 273 -26.12 9.86 -15.44
CA VAL A 273 -25.50 10.48 -16.63
C VAL A 273 -24.19 9.77 -16.93
N VAL A 274 -24.07 9.15 -18.11
CA VAL A 274 -22.86 8.44 -18.57
C VAL A 274 -22.31 9.16 -19.80
N HIS A 275 -21.04 9.57 -19.76
CA HIS A 275 -20.40 10.25 -20.88
C HIS A 275 -18.95 9.79 -21.12
N CYS A 276 -18.50 9.97 -22.36
CA CYS A 276 -17.09 9.88 -22.74
C CYS A 276 -16.73 11.15 -23.52
N SER A 277 -16.11 11.04 -24.70
CA SER A 277 -16.02 12.15 -25.66
C SER A 277 -17.34 12.33 -26.44
N ALA A 278 -17.72 11.33 -27.25
CA ALA A 278 -18.91 11.39 -28.11
C ALA A 278 -20.21 10.89 -27.44
N GLY A 279 -20.12 10.24 -26.28
CA GLY A 279 -21.29 9.70 -25.58
C GLY A 279 -21.91 8.45 -26.21
N VAL A 280 -21.11 7.64 -26.94
CA VAL A 280 -21.59 6.47 -27.69
C VAL A 280 -20.73 5.21 -27.47
N GLY A 281 -19.41 5.26 -27.73
CA GLY A 281 -18.52 4.09 -27.65
C GLY A 281 -18.35 3.50 -26.24
N ARG A 282 -17.47 4.10 -25.43
CA ARG A 282 -17.23 3.69 -24.03
C ARG A 282 -18.50 3.78 -23.18
N THR A 283 -19.31 4.83 -23.38
CA THR A 283 -20.64 5.04 -22.78
C THR A 283 -21.58 3.85 -22.99
N GLY A 284 -21.80 3.45 -24.25
CA GLY A 284 -22.66 2.32 -24.56
C GLY A 284 -22.13 1.02 -23.98
N THR A 285 -20.82 0.81 -24.04
CA THR A 285 -20.17 -0.38 -23.46
C THR A 285 -20.41 -0.49 -21.95
N PHE A 286 -20.32 0.60 -21.20
CA PHE A 286 -20.67 0.63 -19.77
C PHE A 286 -22.14 0.27 -19.51
N ILE A 287 -23.07 0.89 -20.26
CA ILE A 287 -24.52 0.66 -20.11
C ILE A 287 -24.91 -0.78 -20.43
N VAL A 288 -24.32 -1.38 -21.47
CA VAL A 288 -24.60 -2.78 -21.84
C VAL A 288 -24.06 -3.76 -20.80
N ILE A 289 -22.85 -3.53 -20.26
CA ILE A 289 -22.32 -4.41 -19.20
C ILE A 289 -23.22 -4.36 -17.95
N ASP A 290 -23.72 -3.18 -17.56
CA ASP A 290 -24.66 -3.04 -16.44
C ASP A 290 -25.97 -3.82 -16.67
N ALA A 291 -26.60 -3.62 -17.82
CA ALA A 291 -27.86 -4.28 -18.18
C ALA A 291 -27.70 -5.80 -18.37
N MET A 292 -26.58 -6.26 -18.89
CA MET A 292 -26.31 -7.70 -19.08
C MET A 292 -25.92 -8.41 -17.78
N ILE A 293 -25.34 -7.70 -16.80
CA ILE A 293 -25.20 -8.21 -15.42
C ILE A 293 -26.59 -8.31 -14.75
N ASP A 294 -27.45 -7.30 -14.89
CA ASP A 294 -28.83 -7.36 -14.37
C ASP A 294 -29.62 -8.52 -15.02
N MET A 295 -29.47 -8.75 -16.33
CA MET A 295 -30.06 -9.89 -17.05
C MET A 295 -29.48 -11.23 -16.61
N THR A 296 -28.17 -11.31 -16.36
CA THR A 296 -27.50 -12.51 -15.82
C THR A 296 -28.16 -12.95 -14.51
N HIS A 297 -28.38 -12.02 -13.58
CA HIS A 297 -29.03 -12.30 -12.30
C HIS A 297 -30.51 -12.69 -12.44
N ALA A 298 -31.25 -12.04 -13.34
CA ALA A 298 -32.69 -12.25 -13.48
C ALA A 298 -33.09 -13.47 -14.32
N GLU A 299 -32.35 -13.77 -15.40
CA GLU A 299 -32.74 -14.76 -16.42
C GLU A 299 -31.72 -15.90 -16.63
N GLN A 300 -30.53 -15.82 -16.00
CA GLN A 300 -29.40 -16.74 -16.23
C GLN A 300 -28.98 -16.80 -17.72
N LYS A 301 -29.11 -15.66 -18.43
CA LYS A 301 -28.80 -15.50 -19.85
C LYS A 301 -28.23 -14.11 -20.13
N VAL A 302 -27.59 -13.93 -21.28
CA VAL A 302 -27.15 -12.63 -21.82
C VAL A 302 -27.59 -12.43 -23.27
N ASP A 303 -28.21 -11.29 -23.58
CA ASP A 303 -28.66 -10.85 -24.90
C ASP A 303 -27.88 -9.60 -25.35
N VAL A 304 -26.57 -9.74 -25.57
CA VAL A 304 -25.74 -8.58 -25.96
C VAL A 304 -26.17 -8.04 -27.33
N PHE A 305 -26.44 -8.93 -28.31
CA PHE A 305 -26.84 -8.52 -29.65
C PHE A 305 -28.19 -7.78 -29.66
N GLY A 306 -29.22 -8.35 -29.02
CA GLY A 306 -30.55 -7.74 -28.97
C GLY A 306 -30.56 -6.49 -28.10
N PHE A 307 -29.88 -6.46 -26.96
CA PHE A 307 -29.80 -5.26 -26.13
C PHE A 307 -29.04 -4.12 -26.83
N VAL A 308 -27.90 -4.41 -27.49
CA VAL A 308 -27.17 -3.41 -28.29
C VAL A 308 -28.03 -2.93 -29.47
N SER A 309 -28.84 -3.79 -30.07
CA SER A 309 -29.79 -3.39 -31.12
C SER A 309 -30.85 -2.42 -30.58
N ARG A 310 -31.45 -2.70 -29.41
CA ARG A 310 -32.44 -1.82 -28.76
C ARG A 310 -31.87 -0.44 -28.42
N ILE A 311 -30.70 -0.36 -27.75
CA ILE A 311 -30.14 0.95 -27.40
C ILE A 311 -29.67 1.76 -28.62
N ARG A 312 -29.34 1.11 -29.75
CA ARG A 312 -29.04 1.80 -31.02
C ARG A 312 -30.25 2.51 -31.62
N GLU A 313 -31.47 2.14 -31.26
CA GLU A 313 -32.68 2.89 -31.62
C GLU A 313 -32.79 4.20 -30.81
N GLN A 314 -32.35 4.19 -29.54
CA GLN A 314 -32.35 5.35 -28.65
C GLN A 314 -31.17 6.31 -28.89
N ARG A 315 -29.97 5.81 -29.21
CA ARG A 315 -28.80 6.63 -29.60
C ARG A 315 -27.85 5.81 -30.48
N SER A 316 -27.44 6.37 -31.61
CA SER A 316 -26.69 5.64 -32.63
C SER A 316 -25.25 5.30 -32.20
N GLN A 317 -24.74 4.18 -32.75
CA GLN A 317 -23.37 3.66 -32.63
C GLN A 317 -22.94 3.12 -31.24
N LEU A 318 -22.22 1.99 -31.27
CA LEU A 318 -21.46 1.42 -30.15
C LEU A 318 -20.20 0.77 -30.75
N MET A 319 -19.04 0.85 -30.09
CA MET A 319 -17.74 0.56 -30.74
C MET A 319 -16.90 -0.60 -30.15
N GLN A 320 -17.19 -1.10 -28.95
CA GLN A 320 -16.29 -2.00 -28.21
C GLN A 320 -16.99 -3.30 -27.80
N TYR A 321 -17.45 -4.06 -28.81
CA TYR A 321 -18.36 -5.20 -28.65
C TYR A 321 -17.73 -6.42 -27.94
N SER A 322 -16.52 -6.84 -28.33
CA SER A 322 -15.85 -8.02 -27.73
C SER A 322 -15.53 -7.86 -26.25
N PHE A 323 -15.22 -6.64 -25.79
CA PHE A 323 -14.93 -6.35 -24.39
C PHE A 323 -16.16 -6.48 -23.48
N ILE A 324 -17.38 -6.29 -24.01
CA ILE A 324 -18.63 -6.57 -23.27
C ILE A 324 -18.69 -8.05 -22.90
N TYR A 325 -18.44 -8.93 -23.88
CA TYR A 325 -18.40 -10.38 -23.63
C TYR A 325 -17.24 -10.78 -22.71
N GLN A 326 -16.07 -10.17 -22.86
CA GLN A 326 -14.93 -10.40 -21.95
C GLN A 326 -15.31 -10.04 -20.51
N ALA A 327 -15.98 -8.90 -20.29
CA ALA A 327 -16.43 -8.47 -18.97
C ALA A 327 -17.54 -9.36 -18.37
N LEU A 328 -18.46 -9.85 -19.19
CA LEU A 328 -19.51 -10.78 -18.75
C LEU A 328 -18.95 -12.16 -18.41
N LEU A 329 -17.97 -12.65 -19.18
CA LEU A 329 -17.26 -13.90 -18.88
C LEU A 329 -16.43 -13.79 -17.60
N GLU A 330 -15.68 -12.69 -17.43
CA GLU A 330 -14.92 -12.40 -16.21
C GLU A 330 -15.85 -12.38 -14.97
N TYR A 331 -17.00 -11.73 -15.09
CA TYR A 331 -18.02 -11.67 -14.03
C TYR A 331 -18.65 -13.05 -13.76
N TYR A 332 -18.90 -13.87 -14.77
CA TYR A 332 -19.44 -15.22 -14.63
C TYR A 332 -18.45 -16.19 -13.97
N LEU A 333 -17.18 -16.20 -14.39
CA LEU A 333 -16.16 -17.14 -13.89
C LEU A 333 -15.72 -16.84 -12.46
N TYR A 334 -15.69 -15.56 -12.07
CA TYR A 334 -15.07 -15.12 -10.80
C TYR A 334 -16.05 -14.45 -9.84
N GLY A 335 -17.12 -13.82 -10.34
CA GLY A 335 -18.15 -13.18 -9.51
C GLY A 335 -17.64 -11.96 -8.74
N ASP A 336 -18.28 -11.69 -7.60
CA ASP A 336 -17.80 -10.67 -6.66
C ASP A 336 -16.78 -11.28 -5.70
N THR A 337 -15.55 -10.77 -5.74
CA THR A 337 -14.39 -11.25 -4.99
C THR A 337 -13.95 -10.29 -3.89
N GLU A 338 -14.63 -9.16 -3.73
CA GLU A 338 -14.37 -8.23 -2.62
C GLU A 338 -15.01 -8.71 -1.32
N LEU A 339 -14.19 -8.82 -0.27
CA LEU A 339 -14.61 -9.21 1.08
C LEU A 339 -14.59 -7.99 1.99
N ASP A 340 -15.63 -7.83 2.82
CA ASP A 340 -15.54 -6.97 4.00
C ASP A 340 -14.52 -7.55 4.98
N VAL A 341 -13.68 -6.72 5.57
CA VAL A 341 -12.55 -7.19 6.41
C VAL A 341 -13.04 -7.96 7.64
N SER A 342 -14.20 -7.61 8.19
CA SER A 342 -14.89 -8.37 9.25
C SER A 342 -15.32 -9.78 8.86
N SER A 343 -15.43 -10.08 7.56
CA SER A 343 -15.74 -11.40 7.02
C SER A 343 -14.51 -12.23 6.64
N LEU A 344 -13.30 -11.66 6.76
CA LEU A 344 -12.04 -12.30 6.34
C LEU A 344 -11.77 -13.61 7.08
N GLU A 345 -12.00 -13.66 8.39
CA GLU A 345 -11.83 -14.87 9.21
C GLU A 345 -12.81 -15.97 8.78
N GLY A 346 -14.11 -15.65 8.64
CA GLY A 346 -15.14 -16.59 8.22
C GLY A 346 -14.94 -17.09 6.79
N HIS A 347 -14.46 -16.23 5.89
CA HIS A 347 -14.07 -16.62 4.54
C HIS A 347 -12.87 -17.57 4.55
N LEU A 348 -11.82 -17.26 5.29
CA LEU A 348 -10.64 -18.12 5.40
C LEU A 348 -10.97 -19.48 6.03
N HIS A 349 -11.87 -19.50 7.02
CA HIS A 349 -12.41 -20.72 7.63
C HIS A 349 -13.19 -21.56 6.59
N LYS A 350 -14.02 -20.93 5.76
CA LYS A 350 -14.71 -21.60 4.65
C LYS A 350 -13.72 -22.19 3.64
N LEU A 351 -12.71 -21.43 3.20
CA LEU A 351 -11.69 -21.92 2.24
C LEU A 351 -10.91 -23.13 2.77
N HIS A 352 -10.60 -23.18 4.08
CA HIS A 352 -9.90 -24.29 4.70
C HIS A 352 -10.77 -25.54 4.93
N ASN A 353 -12.09 -25.37 5.10
CA ASN A 353 -13.03 -26.43 5.46
C ASN A 353 -13.93 -26.89 4.30
N THR A 354 -13.77 -26.36 3.08
CA THR A 354 -14.37 -26.92 1.86
C THR A 354 -13.70 -28.25 1.51
N VAL A 355 -14.44 -29.34 1.69
CA VAL A 355 -13.98 -30.72 1.44
C VAL A 355 -14.88 -31.39 0.41
N VAL A 356 -14.26 -32.00 -0.61
CA VAL A 356 -14.88 -32.96 -1.52
C VAL A 356 -13.91 -34.13 -1.69
N ASP A 357 -14.41 -35.36 -1.57
CA ASP A 357 -13.69 -36.64 -1.78
C ASP A 357 -12.35 -36.83 -1.02
N GLY A 358 -12.15 -36.10 0.08
CA GLY A 358 -11.05 -36.30 1.04
C GLY A 358 -9.99 -35.19 1.09
N ASP A 359 -9.88 -34.37 0.05
CA ASP A 359 -8.92 -33.27 -0.02
C ASP A 359 -9.50 -31.91 0.42
N ARG A 360 -8.61 -30.96 0.79
CA ARG A 360 -8.95 -29.61 1.27
C ARG A 360 -8.89 -28.60 0.13
N VAL A 361 -9.99 -28.46 -0.62
CA VAL A 361 -9.91 -27.90 -1.98
C VAL A 361 -10.11 -26.38 -2.06
N GLY A 362 -10.83 -25.74 -1.12
CA GLY A 362 -11.37 -24.38 -1.33
C GLY A 362 -10.35 -23.32 -1.76
N LEU A 363 -9.24 -23.16 -1.02
CA LEU A 363 -8.17 -22.22 -1.36
C LEU A 363 -7.37 -22.64 -2.61
N GLU A 364 -7.37 -23.93 -2.94
CA GLU A 364 -6.73 -24.48 -4.14
C GLU A 364 -7.60 -24.31 -5.39
N GLU A 365 -8.93 -24.40 -5.31
CA GLU A 365 -9.83 -24.10 -6.44
C GLU A 365 -9.70 -22.65 -6.89
N GLU A 366 -9.64 -21.74 -5.92
CA GLU A 366 -9.43 -20.31 -6.14
C GLU A 366 -8.06 -20.04 -6.78
N PHE A 367 -6.99 -20.67 -6.26
CA PHE A 367 -5.66 -20.59 -6.88
C PHE A 367 -5.60 -21.26 -8.26
N LYS A 368 -6.36 -22.32 -8.49
CA LYS A 368 -6.46 -23.07 -9.75
C LYS A 368 -7.14 -22.22 -10.84
N LYS A 369 -8.20 -21.49 -10.50
CA LYS A 369 -8.78 -20.44 -11.37
C LYS A 369 -7.71 -19.45 -11.78
N LEU A 370 -6.92 -18.92 -10.83
CA LEU A 370 -5.83 -18.00 -11.14
C LEU A 370 -4.75 -18.64 -12.06
N THR A 371 -4.43 -19.93 -11.92
CA THR A 371 -3.42 -20.60 -12.79
C THR A 371 -3.89 -20.88 -14.20
N ASN A 372 -5.20 -20.85 -14.47
CA ASN A 372 -5.75 -21.05 -15.80
C ASN A 372 -5.67 -19.80 -16.70
N MET A 373 -5.31 -18.63 -16.14
CA MET A 373 -5.12 -17.40 -16.93
C MET A 373 -4.02 -17.54 -18.00
N ARG A 374 -4.35 -17.21 -19.24
CA ARG A 374 -3.46 -17.32 -20.40
C ARG A 374 -2.29 -16.32 -20.34
N ILE A 375 -1.06 -16.83 -20.33
CA ILE A 375 0.15 -16.03 -20.54
C ILE A 375 0.21 -15.53 -22.00
N MET A 376 0.26 -14.21 -22.19
CA MET A 376 0.34 -13.55 -23.50
C MET A 376 1.76 -13.60 -24.10
N LYS A 377 2.21 -14.78 -24.55
CA LYS A 377 3.53 -15.01 -25.18
C LYS A 377 3.80 -14.07 -26.36
N GLU A 378 2.75 -13.72 -27.10
CA GLU A 378 2.73 -12.75 -28.20
C GLU A 378 3.18 -11.34 -27.81
N ASN A 379 3.12 -11.00 -26.51
CA ASN A 379 3.52 -9.73 -25.92
C ASN A 379 4.81 -9.85 -25.09
N MET A 380 5.63 -10.88 -25.30
CA MET A 380 6.88 -11.14 -24.57
C MET A 380 8.10 -11.11 -25.50
N ARG A 381 8.10 -10.23 -26.52
CA ARG A 381 9.05 -10.24 -27.65
C ARG A 381 10.42 -9.70 -27.24
N THR A 382 10.48 -8.56 -26.56
CA THR A 382 11.75 -7.88 -26.25
C THR A 382 12.65 -8.74 -25.35
N GLY A 383 12.06 -9.42 -24.36
CA GLY A 383 12.80 -10.30 -23.44
C GLY A 383 13.28 -11.61 -24.09
N ASN A 384 12.66 -12.03 -25.19
CA ASN A 384 13.05 -13.21 -25.98
C ASN A 384 14.07 -12.91 -27.09
N LEU A 385 14.46 -11.65 -27.32
CA LEU A 385 15.51 -11.32 -28.29
C LEU A 385 16.84 -11.98 -27.88
N PRO A 386 17.63 -12.58 -28.79
CA PRO A 386 18.85 -13.30 -28.43
C PRO A 386 19.88 -12.48 -27.63
N ALA A 387 19.97 -11.17 -27.89
CA ALA A 387 20.81 -10.25 -27.11
C ALA A 387 20.37 -10.10 -25.64
N ASN A 388 19.07 -10.26 -25.37
CA ASN A 388 18.41 -10.06 -24.08
C ASN A 388 18.21 -11.36 -23.29
N MET A 389 18.16 -12.53 -23.94
CA MET A 389 17.97 -13.82 -23.25
C MET A 389 18.95 -14.02 -22.09
N LYS A 390 20.23 -13.65 -22.27
CA LYS A 390 21.29 -13.72 -21.24
C LYS A 390 21.07 -12.77 -20.05
N LYS A 391 20.21 -11.76 -20.15
CA LYS A 391 19.85 -10.86 -19.05
C LYS A 391 18.73 -11.42 -18.17
N ASN A 392 18.12 -12.55 -18.52
CA ASN A 392 17.01 -13.16 -17.78
C ASN A 392 17.52 -14.29 -16.86
N ARG A 393 17.18 -14.27 -15.58
CA ARG A 393 17.50 -15.36 -14.63
C ARG A 393 16.67 -16.62 -14.91
N VAL A 394 15.44 -16.46 -15.39
CA VAL A 394 14.54 -17.56 -15.78
C VAL A 394 13.88 -17.21 -17.11
N LEU A 395 14.08 -18.02 -18.15
CA LEU A 395 13.61 -17.71 -19.52
C LEU A 395 12.09 -17.63 -19.66
N GLN A 396 11.32 -18.28 -18.78
CA GLN A 396 9.85 -18.22 -18.76
C GLN A 396 9.30 -16.99 -18.01
N ILE A 397 10.15 -16.27 -17.27
CA ILE A 397 9.75 -15.13 -16.42
C ILE A 397 10.46 -13.89 -16.94
N ILE A 398 9.79 -13.21 -17.87
CA ILE A 398 10.24 -11.98 -18.54
C ILE A 398 9.05 -11.00 -18.60
N PRO A 399 9.29 -9.67 -18.60
CA PRO A 399 8.20 -8.70 -18.62
C PRO A 399 7.44 -8.74 -19.96
N TYR A 400 6.17 -8.31 -19.93
CA TYR A 400 5.43 -8.03 -21.15
C TYR A 400 5.92 -6.72 -21.79
N ASP A 401 5.85 -6.62 -23.11
CA ASP A 401 6.38 -5.49 -23.87
C ASP A 401 5.65 -4.16 -23.57
N PHE A 402 4.42 -4.21 -23.05
CA PHE A 402 3.58 -3.02 -22.80
C PHE A 402 3.88 -2.31 -21.46
N ASN A 403 4.42 -3.02 -20.47
CA ASN A 403 4.76 -2.48 -19.14
C ASN A 403 6.19 -2.81 -18.68
N ARG A 404 7.05 -3.32 -19.58
CA ARG A 404 8.48 -3.48 -19.28
C ARG A 404 9.10 -2.14 -18.87
N VAL A 405 10.03 -2.17 -17.93
CA VAL A 405 10.83 -0.98 -17.62
C VAL A 405 11.81 -0.74 -18.76
N ILE A 406 11.71 0.42 -19.41
CA ILE A 406 12.57 0.81 -20.53
C ILE A 406 13.73 1.64 -19.98
N LEU A 407 14.95 1.37 -20.45
CA LEU A 407 16.16 2.15 -20.14
C LEU A 407 16.62 2.95 -21.37
N SER A 408 17.28 4.08 -21.13
CA SER A 408 17.82 4.94 -22.18
C SER A 408 18.90 4.22 -22.98
N MET A 409 18.74 4.12 -24.30
CA MET A 409 19.71 3.45 -25.18
C MET A 409 21.10 4.10 -25.09
N ARG A 410 22.13 3.27 -24.89
CA ARG A 410 23.53 3.71 -24.88
C ARG A 410 23.96 4.05 -26.30
N ARG A 411 24.64 5.19 -26.49
CA ARG A 411 25.06 5.68 -27.82
C ARG A 411 25.92 4.62 -28.54
N GLY A 412 25.50 4.20 -29.72
CA GLY A 412 26.20 3.21 -30.54
C GLY A 412 26.05 1.76 -30.07
N GLN A 413 25.11 1.44 -29.18
CA GLN A 413 24.86 0.07 -28.71
C GLN A 413 23.36 -0.27 -28.72
N GLU A 414 22.95 -1.06 -29.70
CA GLU A 414 21.59 -1.60 -29.80
C GLU A 414 21.26 -2.56 -28.65
N PHE A 415 19.97 -2.78 -28.38
CA PHE A 415 19.45 -3.69 -27.33
C PHE A 415 19.93 -3.36 -25.90
N THR A 416 20.36 -2.12 -25.66
CA THR A 416 20.76 -1.61 -24.34
C THR A 416 19.62 -0.98 -23.54
N ASP A 417 18.39 -1.03 -24.05
CA ASP A 417 17.17 -0.51 -23.41
C ASP A 417 16.46 -1.52 -22.49
N TYR A 418 16.84 -2.80 -22.54
CA TYR A 418 16.14 -3.88 -21.84
C TYR A 418 16.78 -4.27 -20.50
N ILE A 419 15.92 -4.38 -19.49
CA ILE A 419 16.12 -5.07 -18.20
C ILE A 419 14.89 -5.94 -17.90
N ASN A 420 15.07 -7.05 -17.17
CA ASN A 420 13.95 -7.92 -16.77
C ASN A 420 13.21 -7.35 -15.55
N ALA A 421 12.40 -6.33 -15.81
CA ALA A 421 11.57 -5.65 -14.83
C ALA A 421 10.24 -5.21 -15.46
N SER A 422 9.16 -5.27 -14.69
CA SER A 422 7.82 -4.76 -15.06
C SER A 422 7.41 -3.63 -14.13
N PHE A 423 6.74 -2.60 -14.64
CA PHE A 423 5.90 -1.75 -13.80
C PHE A 423 4.68 -2.53 -13.34
N ILE A 424 4.34 -2.41 -12.06
CA ILE A 424 3.14 -2.97 -11.45
C ILE A 424 2.40 -1.85 -10.74
N ASP A 425 1.08 -1.81 -10.92
CA ASP A 425 0.23 -0.80 -10.29
C ASP A 425 0.04 -1.07 -8.78
N GLY A 426 -0.06 0.00 -8.00
CA GLY A 426 -0.51 -0.05 -6.61
C GLY A 426 -2.03 0.15 -6.50
N TYR A 427 -2.57 0.13 -5.28
CA TYR A 427 -4.00 0.37 -5.05
C TYR A 427 -4.46 1.79 -5.48
N ARG A 428 -3.64 2.81 -5.22
CA ARG A 428 -3.98 4.23 -5.50
C ARG A 428 -3.35 4.81 -6.77
N GLN A 429 -2.27 4.21 -7.26
CA GLN A 429 -1.34 4.86 -8.18
C GLN A 429 -0.80 3.87 -9.20
N LYS A 430 -0.70 4.31 -10.46
CA LYS A 430 -0.08 3.55 -11.53
C LYS A 430 1.44 3.56 -11.47
N ASP A 431 2.04 2.49 -11.97
CA ASP A 431 3.50 2.30 -12.00
C ASP A 431 4.17 2.44 -10.62
N TYR A 432 3.42 2.22 -9.53
CA TYR A 432 3.85 2.47 -8.14
C TYR A 432 5.00 1.54 -7.70
N PHE A 433 5.05 0.32 -8.27
CA PHE A 433 6.13 -0.63 -8.07
C PHE A 433 6.88 -0.92 -9.37
N ILE A 434 8.16 -1.26 -9.23
CA ILE A 434 8.91 -2.00 -10.25
C ILE A 434 9.19 -3.41 -9.72
N ALA A 435 8.52 -4.42 -10.30
CA ALA A 435 8.79 -5.83 -10.02
C ALA A 435 9.92 -6.34 -10.92
N THR A 436 11.08 -6.63 -10.32
CA THR A 436 12.30 -7.04 -11.05
C THR A 436 12.89 -8.34 -10.50
N GLN A 437 13.64 -9.05 -11.34
CA GLN A 437 14.49 -10.15 -10.88
C GLN A 437 15.65 -9.63 -10.00
N GLY A 438 16.20 -10.50 -9.14
CA GLY A 438 17.43 -10.23 -8.40
C GLY A 438 18.62 -10.15 -9.37
N PRO A 439 19.40 -9.05 -9.38
CA PRO A 439 20.45 -8.81 -10.37
C PRO A 439 21.38 -10.00 -10.64
N LEU A 440 21.76 -10.15 -11.91
CA LEU A 440 22.86 -10.99 -12.35
C LEU A 440 24.15 -10.14 -12.36
N PRO A 441 25.36 -10.72 -12.23
CA PRO A 441 26.61 -9.95 -12.18
C PRO A 441 26.77 -8.96 -13.35
N HIS A 442 26.41 -9.39 -14.57
CA HIS A 442 26.45 -8.58 -15.79
C HIS A 442 25.20 -7.69 -16.01
N THR A 443 24.29 -7.58 -15.03
CA THR A 443 23.14 -6.66 -15.07
C THR A 443 23.09 -5.68 -13.89
N VAL A 444 24.11 -5.64 -13.02
CA VAL A 444 24.13 -4.72 -11.85
C VAL A 444 24.16 -3.24 -12.29
N GLU A 445 24.93 -2.89 -13.32
CA GLU A 445 24.94 -1.53 -13.88
C GLU A 445 23.56 -1.17 -14.48
N ASP A 446 22.90 -2.12 -15.15
CA ASP A 446 21.55 -1.90 -15.72
C ASP A 446 20.49 -1.74 -14.62
N PHE A 447 20.64 -2.41 -13.48
CA PHE A 447 19.78 -2.24 -12.30
C PHE A 447 19.96 -0.86 -11.65
N TRP A 448 21.19 -0.40 -11.42
CA TRP A 448 21.41 0.96 -10.88
C TRP A 448 21.02 2.07 -11.86
N ARG A 449 21.18 1.82 -13.17
CA ARG A 449 20.63 2.67 -14.23
C ARG A 449 19.10 2.75 -14.16
N MET A 450 18.41 1.64 -13.93
CA MET A 450 16.95 1.60 -13.73
C MET A 450 16.52 2.45 -12.53
N VAL A 451 17.15 2.23 -11.36
CA VAL A 451 16.90 3.01 -10.12
C VAL A 451 17.12 4.51 -10.37
N TRP A 452 18.15 4.89 -11.13
CA TRP A 452 18.45 6.28 -11.45
C TRP A 452 17.48 6.91 -12.45
N GLU A 453 17.22 6.27 -13.60
CA GLU A 453 16.37 6.84 -14.65
C GLU A 453 14.92 7.01 -14.15
N TRP A 454 14.42 6.08 -13.35
CA TRP A 454 13.03 6.07 -12.86
C TRP A 454 12.81 6.72 -11.48
N LYS A 455 13.86 7.34 -10.91
CA LYS A 455 13.81 8.09 -9.63
C LYS A 455 13.29 7.26 -8.44
N CYS A 456 13.63 5.98 -8.38
CA CYS A 456 13.29 5.12 -7.25
C CYS A 456 14.04 5.60 -5.99
N HIS A 457 13.37 5.58 -4.82
CA HIS A 457 13.96 5.96 -3.51
C HIS A 457 13.97 4.80 -2.50
N SER A 458 13.33 3.70 -2.85
CA SER A 458 13.05 2.54 -2.00
C SER A 458 13.34 1.27 -2.80
N ILE A 459 14.20 0.40 -2.27
CA ILE A 459 14.51 -0.91 -2.85
C ILE A 459 14.20 -1.97 -1.79
N VAL A 460 13.43 -3.00 -2.15
CA VAL A 460 13.01 -4.10 -1.29
C VAL A 460 13.56 -5.41 -1.84
N MET A 461 14.44 -6.05 -1.08
CA MET A 461 15.10 -7.32 -1.36
C MET A 461 14.48 -8.42 -0.50
N LEU A 462 13.82 -9.38 -1.13
CA LEU A 462 13.05 -10.45 -0.47
C LEU A 462 13.72 -11.83 -0.63
N THR A 463 15.04 -11.89 -0.66
CA THR A 463 15.81 -13.12 -0.92
C THR A 463 17.22 -12.92 -0.43
N GLU A 464 17.85 -13.97 0.08
CA GLU A 464 19.28 -13.91 0.38
C GLU A 464 20.11 -13.91 -0.91
N LEU A 465 21.43 -13.70 -0.79
CA LEU A 465 22.33 -13.84 -1.94
C LEU A 465 22.34 -15.29 -2.47
N GLN A 466 22.33 -16.26 -1.55
CA GLN A 466 22.35 -17.69 -1.82
C GLN A 466 21.35 -18.39 -0.88
N GLU A 467 20.55 -19.32 -1.40
CA GLU A 467 19.62 -20.15 -0.60
C GLU A 467 19.71 -21.59 -1.10
N ARG A 468 19.93 -22.55 -0.19
CA ARG A 468 20.27 -23.96 -0.46
C ARG A 468 21.39 -24.12 -1.49
N GLU A 469 22.52 -23.45 -1.22
CA GLU A 469 23.72 -23.41 -2.09
C GLU A 469 23.51 -22.80 -3.49
N GLN A 470 22.31 -22.31 -3.83
CA GLN A 470 22.00 -21.74 -5.15
C GLN A 470 21.95 -20.21 -5.12
N ASP A 471 22.69 -19.57 -6.02
CA ASP A 471 22.70 -18.11 -6.21
C ASP A 471 21.30 -17.56 -6.54
N LYS A 472 20.70 -16.85 -5.58
CA LYS A 472 19.39 -16.21 -5.76
C LYS A 472 19.50 -14.76 -6.20
N CYS A 473 20.54 -14.04 -5.76
CA CYS A 473 20.82 -12.65 -6.12
C CYS A 473 22.33 -12.38 -6.15
N CYS A 474 22.82 -11.58 -7.11
CA CYS A 474 24.17 -11.02 -7.02
C CYS A 474 24.17 -9.83 -6.05
N GLN A 475 25.23 -9.63 -5.28
CA GLN A 475 25.34 -8.47 -4.40
C GLN A 475 25.59 -7.20 -5.23
N TYR A 476 24.69 -6.23 -5.09
CA TYR A 476 24.70 -4.98 -5.87
C TYR A 476 24.90 -3.73 -5.02
N TRP A 477 25.17 -3.88 -3.73
CA TRP A 477 25.53 -2.81 -2.78
C TRP A 477 26.93 -3.07 -2.21
N PRO A 478 27.67 -2.03 -1.78
CA PRO A 478 29.03 -2.22 -1.28
C PRO A 478 29.06 -2.93 0.08
N THR A 479 30.14 -3.68 0.33
CA THR A 479 30.56 -4.16 1.67
C THR A 479 31.44 -3.17 2.43
N GLU A 480 31.99 -2.19 1.72
CA GLU A 480 32.89 -1.14 2.22
C GLU A 480 32.23 0.24 2.03
N ASP A 481 32.96 1.34 2.26
CA ASP A 481 32.42 2.71 2.15
C ASP A 481 31.71 3.00 0.82
N SER A 482 32.22 2.47 -0.30
CA SER A 482 31.59 2.66 -1.62
C SER A 482 32.05 1.67 -2.71
N VAL A 483 31.21 1.49 -3.73
CA VAL A 483 31.48 0.72 -4.95
C VAL A 483 31.05 1.52 -6.19
N ALA A 484 31.61 1.22 -7.36
CA ALA A 484 31.22 1.82 -8.64
C ALA A 484 30.82 0.76 -9.68
N TYR A 485 29.65 0.94 -10.29
CA TYR A 485 29.15 0.15 -11.41
C TYR A 485 28.98 1.07 -12.61
N GLY A 486 29.96 1.09 -13.51
CA GLY A 486 29.97 1.99 -14.67
C GLY A 486 29.90 3.46 -14.27
N ASN A 487 28.85 4.16 -14.71
CA ASN A 487 28.62 5.58 -14.39
C ASN A 487 28.01 5.84 -12.99
N TYR A 488 27.73 4.81 -12.20
CA TYR A 488 27.03 4.91 -10.92
C TYR A 488 27.96 4.55 -9.76
N LYS A 489 28.19 5.49 -8.83
CA LYS A 489 28.88 5.24 -7.56
C LYS A 489 27.84 5.12 -6.44
N ILE A 490 27.92 4.05 -5.66
CA ILE A 490 27.04 3.79 -4.51
C ILE A 490 27.90 3.89 -3.26
N GLU A 491 27.51 4.70 -2.29
CA GLU A 491 28.16 4.82 -0.99
C GLU A 491 27.22 4.35 0.12
N LEU A 492 27.73 3.58 1.09
CA LEU A 492 26.98 3.22 2.30
C LEU A 492 27.06 4.37 3.32
N LYS A 493 25.95 4.69 3.99
CA LYS A 493 25.90 5.71 5.06
C LYS A 493 25.35 5.19 6.39
N GLY A 494 24.60 4.10 6.36
CA GLY A 494 24.18 3.35 7.55
C GLY A 494 23.68 1.96 7.15
N ASP A 495 23.87 0.99 8.03
CA ASP A 495 23.26 -0.34 7.97
C ASP A 495 22.69 -0.63 9.36
N THR A 496 21.38 -0.84 9.45
CA THR A 496 20.62 -0.99 10.70
C THR A 496 19.87 -2.31 10.64
N LEU A 497 20.15 -3.24 11.55
CA LEU A 497 19.42 -4.49 11.66
C LEU A 497 18.15 -4.30 12.51
N CYS A 498 16.99 -4.51 11.90
CA CYS A 498 15.69 -4.67 12.57
C CYS A 498 15.38 -6.18 12.73
N ASP A 499 14.41 -6.53 13.59
CA ASP A 499 14.01 -7.91 13.95
C ASP A 499 14.00 -8.91 12.79
N THR A 500 13.48 -8.50 11.62
CA THR A 500 13.26 -9.38 10.46
C THR A 500 13.85 -8.84 9.14
N PHE A 501 14.52 -7.68 9.16
CA PHE A 501 15.13 -7.07 7.97
C PHE A 501 16.30 -6.13 8.28
N SER A 502 17.31 -6.09 7.40
CA SER A 502 18.30 -5.00 7.41
C SER A 502 17.79 -3.78 6.65
N LEU A 503 18.07 -2.58 7.16
CA LEU A 503 17.83 -1.31 6.49
C LEU A 503 19.16 -0.58 6.22
N ARG A 504 19.46 -0.36 4.94
CA ARG A 504 20.67 0.35 4.47
C ARG A 504 20.32 1.70 3.88
N ASP A 505 20.93 2.76 4.40
CA ASP A 505 20.91 4.10 3.77
C ASP A 505 22.08 4.19 2.77
N LEU A 506 21.75 4.30 1.48
CA LEU A 506 22.69 4.36 0.37
C LEU A 506 22.65 5.72 -0.32
N VAL A 507 23.81 6.24 -0.74
CA VAL A 507 23.91 7.42 -1.60
C VAL A 507 24.32 6.99 -3.01
N LEU A 508 23.38 7.09 -3.95
CA LEU A 508 23.57 6.82 -5.36
C LEU A 508 24.01 8.10 -6.08
N THR A 509 25.19 8.09 -6.67
CA THR A 509 25.80 9.21 -7.39
C THR A 509 25.95 8.88 -8.87
N PHE A 510 25.36 9.70 -9.75
CA PHE A 510 25.61 9.62 -11.18
C PHE A 510 26.85 10.44 -11.54
N VAL A 511 27.97 9.75 -11.76
CA VAL A 511 29.31 10.35 -11.89
C VAL A 511 29.41 11.42 -12.99
N PRO A 512 28.81 11.27 -14.19
CA PRO A 512 28.91 12.27 -15.26
C PRO A 512 28.29 13.64 -14.90
N GLU A 513 27.19 13.66 -14.14
CA GLU A 513 26.48 14.90 -13.77
C GLU A 513 26.74 15.36 -12.33
N LYS A 514 27.44 14.55 -11.53
CA LYS A 514 27.69 14.75 -10.08
C LYS A 514 26.42 14.94 -9.25
N GLN A 515 25.28 14.46 -9.73
CA GLN A 515 24.03 14.44 -8.96
C GLN A 515 24.01 13.23 -8.02
N THR A 516 23.46 13.42 -6.83
CA THR A 516 23.36 12.42 -5.76
C THR A 516 21.90 12.23 -5.35
N ARG A 517 21.49 11.00 -5.02
CA ARG A 517 20.18 10.70 -4.39
C ARG A 517 20.35 9.73 -3.23
N VAL A 518 19.49 9.86 -2.22
CA VAL A 518 19.41 8.92 -1.09
C VAL A 518 18.43 7.81 -1.45
N ILE A 519 18.85 6.56 -1.25
CA ILE A 519 18.09 5.35 -1.53
C ILE A 519 18.07 4.52 -0.24
N ARG A 520 16.89 4.12 0.24
CA ARG A 520 16.78 3.12 1.31
C ARG A 520 16.66 1.73 0.70
N HIS A 521 17.51 0.81 1.14
CA HIS A 521 17.51 -0.59 0.75
C HIS A 521 17.10 -1.46 1.94
N PHE A 522 15.93 -2.08 1.85
CA PHE A 522 15.32 -2.94 2.84
C PHE A 522 15.56 -4.40 2.42
N HIS A 523 16.26 -5.20 3.23
CA HIS A 523 16.59 -6.60 2.95
C HIS A 523 15.88 -7.50 3.98
N PHE A 524 14.82 -8.19 3.55
CA PHE A 524 14.01 -9.05 4.39
C PHE A 524 14.65 -10.43 4.60
N HIS A 525 14.92 -10.76 5.86
CA HIS A 525 15.54 -12.02 6.30
C HIS A 525 14.51 -13.02 6.84
N GLY A 526 13.29 -12.59 7.17
CA GLY A 526 12.23 -13.41 7.75
C GLY A 526 11.59 -14.45 6.80
N TRP A 527 12.19 -14.75 5.65
CA TRP A 527 11.65 -15.71 4.68
C TRP A 527 12.45 -17.03 4.69
N PRO A 528 11.85 -18.17 5.07
CA PRO A 528 12.57 -19.43 5.12
C PRO A 528 12.95 -19.96 3.72
N GLU A 529 14.06 -20.72 3.66
CA GLU A 529 14.49 -21.41 2.44
C GLU A 529 13.46 -22.43 1.91
N VAL A 530 12.54 -22.88 2.78
CA VAL A 530 11.46 -23.83 2.47
C VAL A 530 10.12 -23.21 2.89
N GLY A 531 9.20 -23.05 1.94
CA GLY A 531 7.82 -22.66 2.24
C GLY A 531 7.59 -21.15 2.41
N ILE A 532 6.82 -20.81 3.44
CA ILE A 532 6.26 -19.48 3.73
C ILE A 532 6.72 -19.04 5.14
N PRO A 533 6.82 -17.74 5.45
CA PRO A 533 7.03 -17.29 6.83
C PRO A 533 5.94 -17.82 7.77
N ALA A 534 6.30 -18.23 8.99
CA ALA A 534 5.32 -18.80 9.94
C ALA A 534 4.29 -17.77 10.43
N GLU A 535 4.68 -16.50 10.46
CA GLU A 535 3.90 -15.34 10.91
C GLU A 535 4.02 -14.22 9.87
N GLY A 536 2.97 -13.42 9.73
CA GLY A 536 2.90 -12.24 8.87
C GLY A 536 3.57 -11.00 9.45
N LYS A 537 3.78 -10.91 10.78
CA LYS A 537 4.31 -9.72 11.48
C LYS A 537 5.51 -9.06 10.78
N GLY A 538 6.58 -9.80 10.53
CA GLY A 538 7.78 -9.25 9.88
C GLY A 538 7.54 -8.69 8.45
N MET A 539 6.55 -9.22 7.73
CA MET A 539 6.14 -8.71 6.42
C MET A 539 5.35 -7.39 6.56
N ILE A 540 4.56 -7.25 7.63
CA ILE A 540 3.86 -6.01 7.98
C ILE A 540 4.88 -4.93 8.39
N ASP A 541 5.83 -5.27 9.27
CA ASP A 541 6.86 -4.35 9.80
C ASP A 541 7.70 -3.71 8.68
N ILE A 542 8.13 -4.52 7.68
CA ILE A 542 8.88 -4.02 6.52
C ILE A 542 7.99 -3.21 5.56
N ILE A 543 6.74 -3.63 5.31
CA ILE A 543 5.78 -2.86 4.47
C ILE A 543 5.53 -1.48 5.10
N ALA A 544 5.19 -1.42 6.40
CA ALA A 544 5.01 -0.17 7.12
C ALA A 544 6.26 0.72 7.02
N SER A 545 7.46 0.15 7.15
CA SER A 545 8.73 0.88 7.06
C SER A 545 9.02 1.40 5.63
N VAL A 546 8.66 0.64 4.59
CA VAL A 546 8.74 1.08 3.18
C VAL A 546 7.72 2.18 2.90
N GLN A 547 6.47 2.05 3.34
CA GLN A 547 5.45 3.10 3.21
C GLN A 547 5.82 4.38 3.96
N ARG A 548 6.38 4.26 5.18
CA ARG A 548 6.93 5.39 5.96
C ARG A 548 8.03 6.11 5.17
N GLN A 549 8.94 5.39 4.51
CA GLN A 549 9.94 5.98 3.59
C GLN A 549 9.31 6.60 2.34
N GLN A 550 8.33 5.95 1.71
CA GLN A 550 7.71 6.45 0.47
C GLN A 550 6.92 7.76 0.72
N GLN A 551 6.34 7.92 1.92
CA GLN A 551 5.71 9.17 2.39
C GLN A 551 6.72 10.27 2.79
N GLN A 552 7.94 9.91 3.20
CA GLN A 552 9.01 10.84 3.58
C GLN A 552 9.85 11.32 2.39
N SER A 553 9.94 10.51 1.33
CA SER A 553 10.78 10.78 0.15
C SER A 553 10.03 11.53 -0.96
N GLY A 554 10.80 12.23 -1.79
CA GLY A 554 10.31 13.13 -2.84
C GLY A 554 11.14 14.41 -2.89
N ASP A 555 11.26 15.05 -4.06
CA ASP A 555 12.18 16.18 -4.32
C ASP A 555 11.82 17.52 -3.62
N HIS A 556 11.09 17.49 -2.49
CA HIS A 556 10.56 18.66 -1.78
C HIS A 556 10.94 18.66 -0.29
N PRO A 557 11.91 19.49 0.15
CA PRO A 557 12.28 19.56 1.55
C PRO A 557 11.17 20.21 2.37
N ILE A 558 10.66 19.49 3.38
CA ILE A 558 9.75 20.05 4.38
C ILE A 558 10.58 20.89 5.36
N VAL A 559 10.51 22.21 5.24
CA VAL A 559 11.21 23.13 6.15
C VAL A 559 10.30 23.47 7.33
N PHE A 560 10.44 22.72 8.42
CA PHE A 560 9.89 23.10 9.72
C PHE A 560 10.76 24.19 10.35
N THR A 561 10.41 25.47 10.16
CA THR A 561 10.99 26.55 10.97
C THR A 561 10.31 26.64 12.32
N HIS A 562 10.89 25.99 13.33
CA HIS A 562 10.59 26.31 14.74
C HIS A 562 11.21 27.67 15.06
N ALA A 563 10.38 28.70 15.27
CA ALA A 563 10.83 30.04 15.61
C ALA A 563 10.72 30.25 17.12
N GLU A 564 11.78 29.93 17.87
CA GLU A 564 11.84 30.24 19.30
C GLU A 564 11.91 31.77 19.51
N ALA A 565 10.78 32.37 19.87
CA ALA A 565 10.67 33.77 20.22
C ALA A 565 11.28 34.05 21.61
N SER A 566 12.60 33.95 21.70
CA SER A 566 13.35 34.24 22.92
C SER A 566 13.26 35.73 23.27
N HIS A 567 12.51 36.04 24.33
CA HIS A 567 12.46 37.35 24.96
C HIS A 567 12.90 37.24 26.42
N GLY A 568 14.18 37.55 26.66
CA GLY A 568 14.81 37.60 27.97
C GLY A 568 16.02 38.55 27.95
N PRO A 569 16.14 39.51 28.89
CA PRO A 569 17.19 40.54 28.86
C PRO A 569 18.44 40.18 29.69
N ASN A 570 19.56 40.80 29.31
CA ASN A 570 20.84 40.94 30.03
C ASN A 570 21.78 39.71 30.15
N CYS A 571 23.03 39.92 29.69
CA CYS A 571 24.26 39.12 29.91
C CYS A 571 24.25 37.63 29.47
N GLY A 572 25.37 37.06 29.01
CA GLY A 572 26.67 37.67 28.71
C GLY A 572 27.74 36.60 28.41
N GLN A 573 28.36 36.67 27.23
CA GLN A 573 29.54 35.91 26.78
C GLN A 573 29.70 34.44 27.23
N VAL A 574 29.30 33.50 26.36
CA VAL A 574 30.13 32.32 26.06
C VAL A 574 30.21 32.14 24.55
N LEU A 575 31.42 32.00 24.03
CA LEU A 575 31.76 31.48 22.70
C LEU A 575 32.61 30.21 22.92
N PRO A 576 32.45 29.17 22.09
CA PRO A 576 33.41 29.08 20.99
C PRO A 576 32.86 28.53 19.66
N VAL A 577 33.22 29.25 18.58
CA VAL A 577 33.82 28.73 17.34
C VAL A 577 33.14 27.53 16.63
N LEU A 578 32.54 27.82 15.47
CA LEU A 578 32.77 27.03 14.26
C LEU A 578 33.42 27.93 13.20
N ALA A 579 34.59 27.54 12.71
CA ALA A 579 35.43 28.39 11.87
C ALA A 579 35.00 28.36 10.39
N ARG A 580 35.00 29.54 9.75
CA ARG A 580 35.06 29.66 8.28
C ARG A 580 36.50 29.98 7.87
N PRO A 581 37.09 29.31 6.86
CA PRO A 581 38.19 29.87 6.10
C PRO A 581 37.63 30.89 5.08
N GLY A 582 38.21 32.09 5.01
CA GLY A 582 37.72 33.15 4.12
C GLY A 582 38.74 34.25 3.84
N LEU A 583 39.46 34.09 2.72
CA LEU A 583 40.24 35.07 1.94
C LEU A 583 41.27 36.00 2.65
N LEU A 584 42.50 35.91 2.14
CA LEU A 584 43.47 36.99 1.86
C LEU A 584 44.03 37.87 3.00
N ASP A 585 45.36 37.87 3.10
CA ASP A 585 46.16 39.08 3.27
C ASP A 585 47.33 39.07 2.25
N VAL A 586 47.99 40.21 2.04
CA VAL A 586 48.90 40.49 0.92
C VAL A 586 50.35 40.67 1.39
N ARG A 587 51.32 40.00 0.75
CA ARG A 587 52.70 40.51 0.62
C ARG A 587 53.54 39.88 -0.51
N GLU A 588 54.14 40.80 -1.27
CA GLU A 588 55.43 40.74 -1.97
C GLU A 588 55.81 39.67 -3.03
N ARG A 589 56.16 40.23 -4.21
CA ARG A 589 57.31 39.90 -5.11
C ARG A 589 57.24 38.74 -6.11
N GLN A 590 57.42 39.17 -7.38
CA GLN A 590 58.01 38.45 -8.54
C GLN A 590 57.22 37.23 -9.09
N GLY A 591 57.11 37.06 -10.41
CA GLY A 591 57.51 37.97 -11.50
C GLY A 591 57.32 37.36 -12.89
N GLY A 592 56.75 38.14 -13.82
CA GLY A 592 56.54 37.74 -15.22
C GLY A 592 55.29 36.85 -15.46
N GLY A 593 54.62 36.94 -16.61
CA GLY A 593 54.78 37.93 -17.66
C GLY A 593 54.00 37.63 -18.94
N ARG A 594 53.81 38.69 -19.76
CA ARG A 594 53.17 38.72 -21.10
C ARG A 594 51.63 38.62 -21.06
N ARG A 595 50.83 39.51 -21.68
CA ARG A 595 50.79 40.08 -23.07
C ARG A 595 50.13 39.11 -24.07
N LEU A 596 49.20 39.49 -24.96
CA LEU A 596 48.59 40.80 -25.34
C LEU A 596 47.11 40.66 -25.78
N HIS A 597 46.37 41.78 -25.65
CA HIS A 597 45.32 42.32 -26.57
C HIS A 597 43.96 41.59 -26.73
N ARG A 598 42.78 42.25 -26.77
CA ARG A 598 42.27 43.56 -27.32
C ARG A 598 41.79 43.47 -28.80
N PRO A 599 40.84 44.34 -29.25
CA PRO A 599 39.68 44.94 -28.55
C PRO A 599 38.42 45.19 -29.44
N GLY A 600 37.39 45.84 -28.86
CA GLY A 600 36.36 46.63 -29.57
C GLY A 600 35.03 45.91 -29.81
N GLY A 601 33.85 46.56 -29.77
CA GLY A 601 33.50 47.98 -29.55
C GLY A 601 32.06 48.22 -30.06
N LEU A 602 31.26 49.22 -29.65
CA LEU A 602 31.46 50.40 -28.80
C LEU A 602 30.14 50.83 -28.11
N HIS A 603 30.25 51.66 -27.06
CA HIS A 603 29.25 52.66 -26.59
C HIS A 603 27.88 52.18 -26.02
N HIS A 604 27.18 52.93 -25.15
CA HIS A 604 27.40 54.30 -24.65
C HIS A 604 26.95 54.51 -23.17
N SER A 605 27.42 55.62 -22.58
CA SER A 605 26.90 56.37 -21.41
C SER A 605 27.02 55.81 -19.98
N GLU A 606 27.53 56.67 -19.09
CA GLU A 606 27.69 56.50 -17.65
C GLU A 606 26.64 57.33 -16.86
N ILE A 607 26.22 56.87 -15.67
CA ILE A 607 25.86 57.72 -14.51
C ILE A 607 26.30 56.95 -13.23
N LEU A 608 26.75 57.67 -12.19
CA LEU A 608 27.18 57.07 -10.91
C LEU A 608 26.16 57.26 -9.76
N TYR A 609 26.23 56.33 -8.79
CA TYR A 609 25.74 56.41 -7.39
C TYR A 609 24.21 56.49 -7.16
N PRO A 610 23.70 56.20 -5.92
CA PRO A 610 24.33 55.53 -4.77
C PRO A 610 23.54 54.30 -4.26
N ILE A 611 24.16 53.50 -3.37
CA ILE A 611 23.41 52.54 -2.54
C ILE A 611 22.57 53.32 -1.51
N ARG A 612 21.26 53.11 -1.47
CA ARG A 612 20.37 53.51 -0.37
C ARG A 612 19.46 52.36 0.06
N LYS A 613 19.30 52.19 1.37
CA LYS A 613 18.25 51.34 1.97
C LYS A 613 16.89 51.99 1.71
N CYS A 614 15.91 51.20 1.27
CA CYS A 614 14.48 51.51 1.44
C CYS A 614 13.65 50.22 1.40
N PHE A 615 13.32 49.70 2.58
CA PHE A 615 12.00 49.14 2.87
C PHE A 615 11.71 49.40 4.35
N ASP A 616 10.58 50.05 4.62
CA ASP A 616 10.20 50.51 5.96
C ASP A 616 9.17 49.56 6.57
N LEU A 617 9.40 49.11 7.81
CA LEU A 617 8.53 48.17 8.51
C LEU A 617 7.42 48.88 9.33
N ARG A 618 7.32 50.22 9.28
CA ARG A 618 6.37 51.00 10.08
C ARG A 618 4.92 50.98 9.59
N SER A 619 4.67 50.60 8.34
CA SER A 619 3.35 50.74 7.70
C SER A 619 2.28 49.75 8.16
N MET A 620 2.62 48.69 8.92
CA MET A 620 1.64 47.74 9.46
C MET A 620 1.22 48.02 10.91
N THR A 621 2.07 48.65 11.72
CA THR A 621 1.76 48.94 13.13
C THR A 621 0.79 50.09 13.31
N GLU A 622 0.75 51.07 12.39
CA GLU A 622 -0.18 52.21 12.49
C GLU A 622 -1.64 51.80 12.21
N LEU A 623 -1.88 50.77 11.39
CA LEU A 623 -3.22 50.25 11.09
C LEU A 623 -3.88 49.63 12.34
N PHE A 624 -3.11 48.91 13.15
CA PHE A 624 -3.59 48.33 14.42
C PHE A 624 -3.82 49.39 15.50
N PHE A 625 -3.08 50.49 15.51
CA PHE A 625 -3.21 51.51 16.55
C PHE A 625 -4.47 52.38 16.40
N ARG A 626 -4.91 52.65 15.16
CA ARG A 626 -6.12 53.45 14.90
C ARG A 626 -7.44 52.70 15.14
N ALA A 627 -7.43 51.36 15.15
CA ALA A 627 -8.62 50.55 15.40
C ALA A 627 -9.11 50.58 16.88
N ARG A 628 -8.35 51.17 17.81
CA ARG A 628 -8.59 51.10 19.26
C ARG A 628 -9.35 52.29 19.85
N LEU A 629 -9.88 53.20 19.02
CA LEU A 629 -10.43 54.50 19.44
C LEU A 629 -11.95 54.69 19.29
N PHE A 630 -12.69 53.71 18.76
CA PHE A 630 -14.16 53.73 18.75
C PHE A 630 -14.73 52.50 19.46
N GLY A 631 -15.30 52.72 20.64
CA GLY A 631 -15.91 51.67 21.44
C GLY A 631 -17.39 51.44 21.09
N ALA A 632 -17.69 50.33 20.42
CA ALA A 632 -19.04 49.80 20.29
C ALA A 632 -19.01 48.26 20.41
N ARG A 633 -20.02 47.68 21.06
CA ARG A 633 -20.22 46.22 21.15
C ARG A 633 -20.96 45.70 19.89
N TRP A 634 -20.91 44.36 19.74
CA TRP A 634 -21.71 43.47 18.87
C TRP A 634 -21.01 42.89 17.63
N ILE A 635 -20.84 41.56 17.70
CA ILE A 635 -20.71 40.55 16.63
C ILE A 635 -19.87 40.91 15.40
N PHE A 636 -18.66 40.33 15.34
CA PHE A 636 -18.16 39.73 14.10
C PHE A 636 -17.24 38.54 14.42
N SER A 637 -17.59 37.36 13.91
CA SER A 637 -16.70 36.19 13.87
C SER A 637 -16.27 36.00 12.42
N ALA A 638 -15.03 36.39 12.10
CA ALA A 638 -14.48 36.32 10.75
C ALA A 638 -13.07 35.72 10.77
N PHE A 639 -12.91 34.54 10.19
CA PHE A 639 -11.61 33.94 9.94
C PHE A 639 -10.89 34.69 8.81
N VAL A 640 -9.92 35.54 9.15
CA VAL A 640 -9.01 36.15 8.17
C VAL A 640 -7.71 35.33 8.12
N ASN A 641 -7.69 34.33 7.23
CA ASN A 641 -6.43 33.68 6.84
C ASN A 641 -5.71 34.60 5.83
N VAL A 642 -4.65 35.28 6.26
CA VAL A 642 -3.82 36.10 5.38
C VAL A 642 -2.93 35.17 4.53
N PHE A 643 -3.17 35.15 3.23
CA PHE A 643 -2.28 34.48 2.27
C PHE A 643 -1.13 35.41 1.89
N VAL A 644 0.11 34.94 2.05
CA VAL A 644 1.31 35.64 1.55
C VAL A 644 2.03 34.71 0.59
N SER A 645 2.11 35.10 -0.69
CA SER A 645 2.92 34.40 -1.69
C SER A 645 4.25 35.13 -1.85
N VAL A 646 5.37 34.46 -1.55
CA VAL A 646 6.72 35.04 -1.61
C VAL A 646 7.47 34.42 -2.78
N CYS A 647 7.65 35.19 -3.87
CA CYS A 647 8.47 34.76 -5.01
C CYS A 647 9.94 35.14 -4.77
N VAL A 648 10.75 34.17 -4.34
CA VAL A 648 12.20 34.36 -4.15
C VAL A 648 12.93 34.20 -5.49
N GLN A 649 13.18 35.30 -6.19
CA GLN A 649 14.08 35.32 -7.35
C GLN A 649 15.54 35.34 -6.89
N GLN A 650 16.23 34.20 -7.02
CA GLN A 650 17.68 34.14 -6.87
C GLN A 650 18.34 34.48 -8.21
N ALA A 651 19.01 35.63 -8.29
CA ALA A 651 19.65 36.10 -9.51
C ALA A 651 20.91 35.27 -9.85
N SER A 652 20.79 34.37 -10.81
CA SER A 652 21.91 33.70 -11.48
C SER A 652 21.55 33.41 -12.94
N GLU A 653 22.45 33.66 -13.88
CA GLU A 653 22.19 33.62 -15.32
C GLU A 653 22.13 32.19 -15.89
N ALA A 654 21.05 31.48 -15.57
CA ALA A 654 20.58 30.32 -16.32
C ALA A 654 19.06 30.21 -16.17
N ALA A 655 18.32 30.14 -17.28
CA ALA A 655 16.86 30.15 -17.28
C ALA A 655 16.26 28.87 -16.67
N LYS A 656 16.10 28.88 -15.34
CA LYS A 656 15.30 27.91 -14.59
C LYS A 656 13.94 28.52 -14.28
N THR A 657 12.88 27.71 -14.43
CA THR A 657 11.52 28.12 -14.08
C THR A 657 11.42 28.46 -12.58
N PRO A 658 10.64 29.49 -12.19
CA PRO A 658 10.48 29.85 -10.78
C PRO A 658 9.83 28.69 -10.01
N ARG A 659 10.47 28.24 -8.94
CA ARG A 659 9.97 27.14 -8.12
C ARG A 659 8.84 27.63 -7.21
N PRO A 660 7.60 27.08 -7.30
CA PRO A 660 6.58 27.34 -6.30
C PRO A 660 6.97 26.71 -4.96
N VAL A 661 6.79 27.45 -3.87
CA VAL A 661 7.06 26.99 -2.49
C VAL A 661 5.82 27.28 -1.65
N THR A 662 5.12 26.23 -1.22
CA THR A 662 3.91 26.34 -0.42
C THR A 662 4.26 26.28 1.07
N GLN A 663 4.48 27.44 1.69
CA GLN A 663 4.66 27.53 3.14
C GLN A 663 3.33 27.33 3.87
N LEU A 664 3.30 26.41 4.83
CA LEU A 664 2.12 26.13 5.66
C LEU A 664 2.43 26.46 7.12
N HIS A 665 1.69 27.38 7.71
CA HIS A 665 1.88 27.86 9.09
C HIS A 665 0.66 27.50 9.95
N PHE A 666 0.88 26.77 11.05
CA PHE A 666 -0.17 26.46 12.01
C PHE A 666 -0.23 27.53 13.11
N THR A 667 -0.99 28.60 12.88
CA THR A 667 -1.10 29.78 13.75
C THR A 667 -1.94 29.59 15.02
N SER A 668 -2.28 28.34 15.38
CA SER A 668 -3.15 28.02 16.54
C SER A 668 -2.44 27.18 17.60
N TRP A 669 -1.10 27.20 17.60
CA TRP A 669 -0.31 26.66 18.71
C TRP A 669 -0.13 27.76 19.77
N PRO A 670 -0.51 27.53 21.05
CA PRO A 670 -0.33 28.51 22.11
C PRO A 670 1.12 28.50 22.63
N ASP A 671 1.68 29.68 22.87
CA ASP A 671 3.00 29.81 23.50
C ASP A 671 3.04 29.06 24.84
N PHE A 672 4.10 28.27 25.05
CA PHE A 672 4.31 27.43 26.24
C PHE A 672 3.17 26.44 26.58
N GLY A 673 2.42 25.98 25.58
CA GLY A 673 1.38 24.96 25.76
C GLY A 673 1.20 24.02 24.56
N VAL A 674 0.11 23.26 24.57
CA VAL A 674 -0.38 22.46 23.44
C VAL A 674 -1.79 22.92 23.02
N PRO A 675 -2.20 22.77 21.75
CA PRO A 675 -3.54 23.19 21.32
C PRO A 675 -4.65 22.44 22.07
N PHE A 676 -5.62 23.17 22.63
CA PHE A 676 -6.76 22.64 23.39
C PHE A 676 -7.66 21.63 22.64
N SER A 677 -7.45 21.42 21.33
CA SER A 677 -8.10 20.37 20.56
C SER A 677 -7.20 19.88 19.42
N PRO A 678 -7.04 18.55 19.24
CA PRO A 678 -6.28 18.00 18.12
C PRO A 678 -6.96 18.26 16.76
N ILE A 679 -8.24 18.67 16.72
CA ILE A 679 -8.99 18.89 15.47
C ILE A 679 -8.32 19.93 14.57
N GLY A 680 -7.72 20.99 15.14
CA GLY A 680 -6.95 21.97 14.39
C GLY A 680 -5.71 21.37 13.75
N MET A 681 -4.92 20.64 14.53
CA MET A 681 -3.71 19.96 14.07
C MET A 681 -4.00 18.87 13.04
N LEU A 682 -5.05 18.06 13.24
CA LEU A 682 -5.45 17.02 12.29
C LEU A 682 -5.95 17.61 10.96
N LYS A 683 -6.63 18.76 10.97
CA LYS A 683 -7.00 19.50 9.74
C LYS A 683 -5.77 20.11 9.06
N PHE A 684 -4.78 20.59 9.82
CA PHE A 684 -3.50 21.07 9.29
C PHE A 684 -2.71 19.92 8.64
N LEU A 685 -2.52 18.79 9.34
CA LEU A 685 -1.84 17.60 8.82
C LEU A 685 -2.54 17.01 7.59
N LYS A 686 -3.88 17.00 7.53
CA LYS A 686 -4.61 16.62 6.31
C LYS A 686 -4.31 17.57 5.14
N LYS A 687 -4.20 18.89 5.39
CA LYS A 687 -3.80 19.85 4.36
C LYS A 687 -2.33 19.71 3.94
N VAL A 688 -1.40 19.45 4.86
CA VAL A 688 0.00 19.13 4.54
C VAL A 688 0.06 17.89 3.63
N LYS A 689 -0.60 16.79 4.00
CA LYS A 689 -0.66 15.57 3.18
C LYS A 689 -1.32 15.79 1.81
N ALA A 690 -2.30 16.68 1.70
CA ALA A 690 -2.95 17.02 0.43
C ALA A 690 -2.19 18.04 -0.44
N ILE A 691 -1.08 18.60 0.04
CA ILE A 691 -0.26 19.61 -0.65
C ILE A 691 1.12 19.05 -1.06
N ASN A 692 1.56 17.93 -0.48
CA ASN A 692 2.71 17.18 -0.98
C ASN A 692 2.43 16.60 -2.39
N PRO A 693 3.34 16.77 -3.37
CA PRO A 693 3.20 16.13 -4.68
C PRO A 693 3.46 14.62 -4.61
N THR A 694 2.66 13.85 -5.37
CA THR A 694 2.48 12.39 -5.28
C THR A 694 3.58 11.53 -5.93
N PHE A 695 4.85 11.96 -5.91
CA PHE A 695 5.92 11.20 -6.60
C PHE A 695 7.30 11.25 -5.92
N SER A 696 7.45 10.49 -4.83
CA SER A 696 8.59 9.58 -4.71
C SER A 696 8.47 8.51 -5.80
N GLY A 697 9.52 8.33 -6.61
CA GLY A 697 9.48 7.37 -7.73
C GLY A 697 9.43 5.91 -7.27
N PRO A 698 9.15 4.96 -8.20
CA PRO A 698 8.57 3.67 -7.88
C PRO A 698 9.39 2.83 -6.91
N ILE A 699 8.70 2.05 -6.06
CA ILE A 699 9.33 1.12 -5.13
C ILE A 699 9.86 -0.07 -5.94
N VAL A 700 11.16 -0.30 -5.94
CA VAL A 700 11.76 -1.46 -6.62
C VAL A 700 11.65 -2.68 -5.70
N VAL A 701 10.90 -3.69 -6.10
CA VAL A 701 10.69 -4.92 -5.32
C VAL A 701 11.26 -6.10 -6.08
N HIS A 702 12.16 -6.87 -5.45
CA HIS A 702 12.78 -8.04 -6.06
C HIS A 702 12.92 -9.22 -5.10
N CYS A 703 12.94 -10.42 -5.67
CA CYS A 703 13.42 -11.63 -5.04
C CYS A 703 14.45 -12.26 -5.99
N SER A 704 14.47 -13.58 -6.18
CA SER A 704 15.32 -14.19 -7.22
C SER A 704 14.77 -13.95 -8.64
N ALA A 705 13.57 -14.43 -8.96
CA ALA A 705 12.95 -14.28 -10.28
C ALA A 705 12.02 -13.04 -10.42
N GLY A 706 11.71 -12.37 -9.31
CA GLY A 706 10.88 -11.15 -9.31
C GLY A 706 9.39 -11.40 -9.53
N VAL A 707 8.84 -12.53 -9.08
CA VAL A 707 7.40 -12.85 -9.24
C VAL A 707 6.75 -13.45 -7.99
N GLY A 708 7.36 -14.46 -7.36
CA GLY A 708 6.77 -15.12 -6.18
C GLY A 708 6.70 -14.19 -4.98
N ARG A 709 7.78 -14.12 -4.19
CA ARG A 709 7.88 -13.24 -3.01
C ARG A 709 7.58 -11.76 -3.33
N THR A 710 8.02 -11.28 -4.49
CA THR A 710 7.72 -9.94 -5.02
C THR A 710 6.22 -9.69 -5.17
N GLY A 711 5.47 -10.62 -5.76
CA GLY A 711 4.02 -10.52 -5.87
C GLY A 711 3.35 -10.56 -4.50
N THR A 712 3.80 -11.44 -3.59
CA THR A 712 3.30 -11.52 -2.22
C THR A 712 3.39 -10.17 -1.48
N PHE A 713 4.56 -9.51 -1.52
CA PHE A 713 4.76 -8.18 -0.91
C PHE A 713 3.83 -7.12 -1.52
N ILE A 714 3.76 -7.06 -2.85
CA ILE A 714 2.95 -6.07 -3.58
C ILE A 714 1.44 -6.25 -3.29
N VAL A 715 0.95 -7.48 -3.17
CA VAL A 715 -0.45 -7.73 -2.81
C VAL A 715 -0.73 -7.33 -1.36
N ILE A 716 0.14 -7.67 -0.40
CA ILE A 716 -0.10 -7.35 1.01
C ILE A 716 -0.09 -5.82 1.22
N ASP A 717 0.86 -5.08 0.62
CA ASP A 717 0.89 -3.61 0.67
C ASP A 717 -0.42 -2.99 0.16
N ALA A 718 -0.84 -3.37 -1.05
CA ALA A 718 -2.05 -2.84 -1.67
C ALA A 718 -3.34 -3.25 -0.94
N MET A 719 -3.38 -4.41 -0.30
CA MET A 719 -4.54 -4.88 0.48
C MET A 719 -4.60 -4.25 1.88
N ILE A 720 -3.47 -3.90 2.48
CA ILE A 720 -3.43 -3.02 3.67
C ILE A 720 -3.92 -1.62 3.30
N ASP A 721 -3.48 -1.07 2.16
CA ASP A 721 -3.90 0.26 1.71
C ASP A 721 -5.40 0.31 1.34
N MET A 722 -5.95 -0.78 0.76
CA MET A 722 -7.39 -0.97 0.53
C MET A 722 -8.18 -1.17 1.84
N THR A 723 -7.63 -1.91 2.80
CA THR A 723 -8.21 -2.07 4.15
C THR A 723 -8.39 -0.71 4.83
N HIS A 724 -7.34 0.12 4.82
CA HIS A 724 -7.40 1.49 5.36
C HIS A 724 -8.38 2.41 4.62
N ALA A 725 -8.56 2.22 3.32
CA ALA A 725 -9.37 3.10 2.49
C ALA A 725 -10.87 2.76 2.48
N GLU A 726 -11.22 1.47 2.48
CA GLU A 726 -12.57 0.99 2.20
C GLU A 726 -13.07 -0.07 3.20
N GLN A 727 -12.26 -0.51 4.16
CA GLN A 727 -12.56 -1.62 5.09
C GLN A 727 -12.93 -2.94 4.36
N LYS A 728 -12.35 -3.10 3.17
CA LYS A 728 -12.49 -4.26 2.29
C LYS A 728 -11.12 -4.76 1.82
N VAL A 729 -11.06 -6.02 1.40
CA VAL A 729 -9.94 -6.61 0.66
C VAL A 729 -10.44 -7.37 -0.56
N ASP A 730 -9.60 -7.51 -1.57
CA ASP A 730 -9.83 -8.34 -2.76
C ASP A 730 -8.50 -8.95 -3.21
N VAL A 731 -8.15 -10.07 -2.56
CA VAL A 731 -6.90 -10.78 -2.85
C VAL A 731 -6.94 -11.38 -4.25
N PHE A 732 -8.07 -11.97 -4.66
CA PHE A 732 -8.24 -12.59 -5.97
C PHE A 732 -8.09 -11.58 -7.11
N GLY A 733 -8.94 -10.56 -7.16
CA GLY A 733 -8.99 -9.58 -8.24
C GLY A 733 -7.80 -8.62 -8.26
N PHE A 734 -7.01 -8.53 -7.18
CA PHE A 734 -5.69 -7.89 -7.22
C PHE A 734 -4.59 -8.83 -7.75
N VAL A 735 -4.57 -10.11 -7.34
CA VAL A 735 -3.65 -11.12 -7.88
C VAL A 735 -3.88 -11.40 -9.36
N SER A 736 -5.13 -11.38 -9.83
CA SER A 736 -5.46 -11.46 -11.27
C SER A 736 -4.81 -10.33 -12.06
N ARG A 737 -5.00 -9.08 -11.63
CA ARG A 737 -4.42 -7.90 -12.28
C ARG A 737 -2.88 -7.90 -12.27
N ILE A 738 -2.25 -8.36 -11.20
CA ILE A 738 -0.79 -8.54 -11.18
C ILE A 738 -0.34 -9.59 -12.20
N ARG A 739 -1.05 -10.72 -12.35
CA ARG A 739 -0.67 -11.78 -13.30
C ARG A 739 -0.82 -11.35 -14.78
N GLU A 740 -1.73 -10.43 -15.08
CA GLU A 740 -1.82 -9.75 -16.38
C GLU A 740 -0.63 -8.81 -16.63
N GLN A 741 -0.10 -8.17 -15.58
CA GLN A 741 1.05 -7.24 -15.68
C GLN A 741 2.41 -7.96 -15.61
N ARG A 742 2.52 -9.09 -14.91
CA ARG A 742 3.73 -9.93 -14.88
C ARG A 742 3.34 -11.37 -14.53
N SER A 743 3.65 -12.30 -15.42
CA SER A 743 3.14 -13.67 -15.33
C SER A 743 3.69 -14.45 -14.11
N GLN A 744 2.85 -15.36 -13.61
CA GLN A 744 3.08 -16.22 -12.43
C GLN A 744 3.03 -15.48 -11.07
N LEU A 745 2.37 -16.07 -10.07
CA LEU A 745 2.38 -15.58 -8.68
C LEU A 745 2.31 -16.78 -7.72
N MET A 746 2.91 -16.68 -6.53
CA MET A 746 3.06 -17.80 -5.60
C MET A 746 2.60 -17.43 -4.17
N GLN A 747 2.28 -18.46 -3.37
CA GLN A 747 1.97 -18.37 -1.93
C GLN A 747 0.68 -17.63 -1.55
N TYR A 748 -0.43 -17.99 -2.22
CA TYR A 748 -1.76 -17.41 -2.01
C TYR A 748 -2.24 -17.43 -0.55
N SER A 749 -2.03 -18.56 0.16
CA SER A 749 -2.45 -18.73 1.57
C SER A 749 -1.79 -17.72 2.53
N PHE A 750 -0.50 -17.43 2.34
CA PHE A 750 0.24 -16.49 3.21
C PHE A 750 -0.31 -15.06 3.13
N ILE A 751 -0.85 -14.65 1.97
CA ILE A 751 -1.45 -13.33 1.80
C ILE A 751 -2.69 -13.19 2.70
N TYR A 752 -3.59 -14.20 2.70
CA TYR A 752 -4.74 -14.22 3.60
C TYR A 752 -4.33 -14.29 5.08
N GLN A 753 -3.30 -15.08 5.41
CA GLN A 753 -2.78 -15.14 6.78
C GLN A 753 -2.27 -13.76 7.24
N ALA A 754 -1.37 -13.12 6.47
CA ALA A 754 -0.80 -11.82 6.83
C ALA A 754 -1.86 -10.72 6.93
N LEU A 755 -2.90 -10.73 6.07
CA LEU A 755 -4.01 -9.77 6.17
C LEU A 755 -4.95 -10.04 7.35
N LEU A 756 -5.14 -11.31 7.74
CA LEU A 756 -5.89 -11.64 8.95
C LEU A 756 -5.13 -11.26 10.22
N GLU A 757 -3.83 -11.51 10.28
CA GLU A 757 -2.96 -11.03 11.37
C GLU A 757 -2.96 -9.50 11.44
N TYR A 758 -2.85 -8.82 10.29
CA TYR A 758 -2.91 -7.36 10.22
C TYR A 758 -4.26 -6.81 10.73
N TYR A 759 -5.38 -7.45 10.39
CA TYR A 759 -6.69 -7.04 10.89
C TYR A 759 -6.87 -7.32 12.39
N LEU A 760 -6.48 -8.50 12.85
CA LEU A 760 -6.68 -8.91 14.25
C LEU A 760 -5.79 -8.10 15.21
N TYR A 761 -4.54 -7.84 14.86
CA TYR A 761 -3.56 -7.26 15.78
C TYR A 761 -3.18 -5.81 15.45
N GLY A 762 -3.22 -5.42 14.18
CA GLY A 762 -2.89 -4.07 13.70
C GLY A 762 -1.39 -3.75 13.70
N ASP A 763 -1.07 -2.48 13.46
CA ASP A 763 0.26 -1.95 13.79
C ASP A 763 0.33 -1.78 15.33
N THR A 764 1.19 -2.57 15.97
CA THR A 764 1.38 -2.58 17.43
C THR A 764 2.59 -1.75 17.86
N GLU A 765 3.34 -1.16 16.94
CA GLU A 765 4.45 -0.25 17.26
C GLU A 765 3.91 1.10 17.76
N LEU A 766 4.03 1.35 19.06
CA LEU A 766 3.73 2.66 19.65
C LEU A 766 5.01 3.47 19.85
N ASP A 767 5.12 4.60 19.16
CA ASP A 767 6.13 5.60 19.49
C ASP A 767 5.93 6.09 20.93
N VAL A 768 7.03 6.23 21.68
CA VAL A 768 6.99 6.55 23.12
C VAL A 768 6.28 7.87 23.42
N SER A 769 6.37 8.87 22.52
CA SER A 769 5.64 10.14 22.66
C SER A 769 4.12 10.00 22.45
N SER A 770 3.67 8.90 21.83
CA SER A 770 2.26 8.61 21.60
C SER A 770 1.61 7.74 22.69
N LEU A 771 2.42 7.07 23.53
CA LEU A 771 1.98 6.05 24.48
C LEU A 771 0.93 6.56 25.48
N GLU A 772 1.13 7.74 26.07
CA GLU A 772 0.17 8.36 27.00
C GLU A 772 -1.18 8.63 26.31
N GLY A 773 -1.13 9.21 25.10
CA GLY A 773 -2.31 9.47 24.28
C GLY A 773 -2.99 8.21 23.73
N HIS A 774 -2.28 7.08 23.67
CA HIS A 774 -2.85 5.78 23.32
C HIS A 774 -3.56 5.14 24.53
N LEU A 775 -2.90 5.08 25.69
CA LEU A 775 -3.49 4.60 26.95
C LEU A 775 -4.75 5.40 27.32
N HIS A 776 -4.73 6.73 27.14
CA HIS A 776 -5.90 7.58 27.38
C HIS A 776 -7.06 7.31 26.41
N LYS A 777 -6.81 6.81 25.19
CA LYS A 777 -7.89 6.33 24.30
C LYS A 777 -8.47 5.01 24.80
N LEU A 778 -7.62 4.01 25.07
CA LEU A 778 -8.07 2.68 25.51
C LEU A 778 -8.91 2.72 26.79
N HIS A 779 -8.62 3.64 27.72
CA HIS A 779 -9.44 3.86 28.92
C HIS A 779 -10.77 4.60 28.69
N ASN A 780 -10.91 5.33 27.58
CA ASN A 780 -12.08 6.13 27.23
C ASN A 780 -12.98 5.49 26.16
N THR A 781 -12.58 4.37 25.55
CA THR A 781 -13.44 3.58 24.64
C THR A 781 -14.62 3.01 25.43
N VAL A 782 -15.82 3.55 25.18
CA VAL A 782 -17.10 3.10 25.78
C VAL A 782 -18.01 2.53 24.70
N VAL A 783 -18.57 1.35 24.93
CA VAL A 783 -19.58 0.70 24.08
C VAL A 783 -20.70 0.19 24.98
N ASP A 784 -21.95 0.52 24.65
CA ASP A 784 -23.16 0.26 25.48
C ASP A 784 -23.06 0.61 26.98
N GLY A 785 -22.18 1.56 27.32
CA GLY A 785 -21.96 2.07 28.68
C GLY A 785 -20.79 1.45 29.44
N ASP A 786 -20.30 0.28 29.01
CA ASP A 786 -19.10 -0.36 29.57
C ASP A 786 -17.81 0.18 28.91
N ARG A 787 -16.70 0.19 29.66
CA ARG A 787 -15.36 0.63 29.18
C ARG A 787 -14.59 -0.57 28.62
N VAL A 788 -14.47 -0.68 27.31
CA VAL A 788 -14.09 -1.94 26.65
C VAL A 788 -12.71 -1.93 25.98
N GLY A 789 -12.04 -0.78 25.81
CA GLY A 789 -10.82 -0.69 24.96
C GLY A 789 -9.69 -1.66 25.32
N LEU A 790 -9.33 -1.76 26.61
CA LEU A 790 -8.35 -2.76 27.08
C LEU A 790 -8.86 -4.21 27.04
N GLU A 791 -10.18 -4.41 27.07
CA GLU A 791 -10.80 -5.73 26.94
C GLU A 791 -10.86 -6.19 25.47
N GLU A 792 -10.99 -5.28 24.50
CA GLU A 792 -10.87 -5.59 23.07
C GLU A 792 -9.43 -5.99 22.71
N GLU A 793 -8.43 -5.25 23.19
CA GLU A 793 -7.02 -5.64 23.03
C GLU A 793 -6.70 -6.99 23.71
N PHE A 794 -7.30 -7.27 24.88
CA PHE A 794 -7.15 -8.59 25.50
C PHE A 794 -7.89 -9.70 24.73
N LYS A 795 -9.08 -9.44 24.17
CA LYS A 795 -9.84 -10.39 23.35
C LYS A 795 -9.04 -10.84 22.12
N LYS A 796 -8.35 -9.91 21.43
CA LYS A 796 -7.43 -10.25 20.34
C LYS A 796 -6.38 -11.27 20.78
N LEU A 797 -5.74 -11.04 21.92
CA LEU A 797 -4.72 -11.94 22.49
C LEU A 797 -5.30 -13.31 22.92
N THR A 798 -6.52 -13.37 23.44
CA THR A 798 -7.17 -14.65 23.79
C THR A 798 -7.72 -15.41 22.60
N ASN A 799 -8.00 -14.74 21.48
CA ASN A 799 -8.48 -15.37 20.25
C ASN A 799 -7.35 -15.99 19.41
N MET A 800 -6.09 -15.82 19.81
CA MET A 800 -4.96 -16.47 19.13
C MET A 800 -5.10 -18.00 19.11
N ARG A 801 -5.17 -18.57 17.91
CA ARG A 801 -5.41 -20.01 17.71
C ARG A 801 -4.24 -20.86 18.19
N ILE A 802 -4.44 -21.60 19.29
CA ILE A 802 -3.48 -22.58 19.79
C ILE A 802 -3.30 -23.73 18.79
N MET A 803 -2.08 -23.87 18.24
CA MET A 803 -1.73 -24.93 17.27
C MET A 803 -1.40 -26.25 17.98
N LYS A 804 -2.44 -26.98 18.42
CA LYS A 804 -2.31 -28.28 19.12
C LYS A 804 -1.48 -29.30 18.33
N GLU A 805 -1.52 -29.22 17.01
CA GLU A 805 -0.73 -30.00 16.06
C GLU A 805 0.80 -29.82 16.21
N ASN A 806 1.25 -28.75 16.87
CA ASN A 806 2.64 -28.39 17.15
C ASN A 806 3.02 -28.56 18.63
N MET A 807 2.21 -29.27 19.43
CA MET A 807 2.42 -29.48 20.88
C MET A 807 2.60 -30.97 21.21
N ARG A 808 3.22 -31.73 20.32
CA ARG A 808 3.24 -33.21 20.34
C ARG A 808 4.11 -33.75 21.47
N THR A 809 5.32 -33.23 21.66
CA THR A 809 6.29 -33.79 22.62
C THR A 809 5.80 -33.65 24.06
N GLY A 810 5.18 -32.51 24.41
CA GLY A 810 4.61 -32.28 25.73
C GLY A 810 3.36 -33.12 26.02
N ASN A 811 2.64 -33.54 24.98
CA ASN A 811 1.48 -34.43 25.06
C ASN A 811 1.83 -35.93 25.07
N LEU A 812 3.10 -36.33 24.91
CA LEU A 812 3.49 -37.74 25.02
C LEU A 812 3.20 -38.27 26.44
N PRO A 813 2.65 -39.48 26.62
CA PRO A 813 2.30 -40.02 27.94
C PRO A 813 3.45 -40.02 28.96
N ALA A 814 4.69 -40.21 28.51
CA ALA A 814 5.89 -40.12 29.36
C ALA A 814 6.15 -38.70 29.90
N ASN A 815 5.72 -37.67 29.17
CA ASN A 815 5.95 -36.25 29.43
C ASN A 815 4.75 -35.56 30.10
N MET A 816 3.53 -36.05 29.94
CA MET A 816 2.32 -35.48 30.59
C MET A 816 2.52 -35.28 32.11
N LYS A 817 3.14 -36.24 32.79
CA LYS A 817 3.46 -36.16 34.24
C LYS A 817 4.47 -35.08 34.63
N LYS A 818 5.20 -34.50 33.68
CA LYS A 818 6.13 -33.37 33.90
C LYS A 818 5.41 -32.01 33.79
N ASN A 819 4.14 -31.97 33.38
CA ASN A 819 3.39 -30.73 33.16
C ASN A 819 2.47 -30.43 34.35
N ARG A 820 2.54 -29.21 34.89
CA ARG A 820 1.65 -28.73 35.98
C ARG A 820 0.22 -28.48 35.49
N VAL A 821 0.04 -28.13 34.22
CA VAL A 821 -1.27 -27.98 33.56
C VAL A 821 -1.18 -28.54 32.13
N LEU A 822 -2.02 -29.52 31.78
CA LEU A 822 -1.91 -30.23 30.50
C LEU A 822 -2.22 -29.36 29.26
N GLN A 823 -3.02 -28.30 29.41
CA GLN A 823 -3.32 -27.34 28.33
C GLN A 823 -2.22 -26.28 28.16
N ILE A 824 -1.16 -26.31 28.98
CA ILE A 824 -0.12 -25.29 29.05
C ILE A 824 1.24 -25.98 29.00
N ILE A 825 1.73 -26.21 27.79
CA ILE A 825 2.95 -26.93 27.45
C ILE A 825 3.64 -26.21 26.27
N PRO A 826 4.97 -26.30 26.12
CA PRO A 826 5.69 -25.62 25.05
C PRO A 826 5.34 -26.18 23.66
N TYR A 827 5.47 -25.35 22.63
CA TYR A 827 5.42 -25.82 21.24
C TYR A 827 6.72 -26.56 20.88
N ASP A 828 6.61 -27.56 20.01
CA ASP A 828 7.73 -28.41 19.59
C ASP A 828 8.89 -27.62 18.94
N PHE A 829 8.60 -26.43 18.37
CA PHE A 829 9.57 -25.58 17.68
C PHE A 829 10.35 -24.62 18.60
N ASN A 830 9.83 -24.28 19.79
CA ASN A 830 10.50 -23.39 20.75
C ASN A 830 10.74 -24.03 22.12
N ARG A 831 10.39 -25.31 22.33
CA ARG A 831 10.67 -26.02 23.57
C ARG A 831 12.16 -26.05 23.89
N VAL A 832 12.51 -25.96 25.17
CA VAL A 832 13.89 -26.24 25.61
C VAL A 832 14.12 -27.74 25.53
N ILE A 833 15.19 -28.14 24.83
CA ILE A 833 15.62 -29.52 24.69
C ILE A 833 16.79 -29.77 25.66
N LEU A 834 16.76 -30.89 26.38
CA LEU A 834 17.81 -31.33 27.29
C LEU A 834 18.52 -32.58 26.75
N SER A 835 19.78 -32.76 27.13
CA SER A 835 20.60 -33.91 26.72
C SER A 835 20.05 -35.22 27.29
N MET A 836 19.72 -36.19 26.43
CA MET A 836 19.15 -37.47 26.87
C MET A 836 20.10 -38.24 27.80
N ARG A 837 19.55 -38.76 28.90
CA ARG A 837 20.27 -39.57 29.88
C ARG A 837 20.55 -40.96 29.28
N ARG A 838 21.79 -41.46 29.40
CA ARG A 838 22.19 -42.76 28.84
C ARG A 838 21.30 -43.88 29.38
N GLY A 839 20.64 -44.62 28.48
CA GLY A 839 19.74 -45.71 28.82
C GLY A 839 18.33 -45.30 29.29
N GLN A 840 17.92 -44.04 29.11
CA GLN A 840 16.57 -43.57 29.48
C GLN A 840 15.94 -42.69 28.39
N GLU A 841 14.96 -43.25 27.68
CA GLU A 841 14.16 -42.53 26.68
C GLU A 841 13.27 -41.44 27.31
N PHE A 842 12.83 -40.46 26.51
CA PHE A 842 11.95 -39.35 26.93
C PHE A 842 12.51 -38.47 28.09
N THR A 843 13.84 -38.46 28.24
CA THR A 843 14.56 -37.62 29.20
C THR A 843 15.01 -36.26 28.63
N ASP A 844 14.63 -35.94 27.40
CA ASP A 844 14.92 -34.68 26.71
C ASP A 844 13.98 -33.52 27.08
N TYR A 845 12.76 -33.84 27.55
CA TYR A 845 11.69 -32.87 27.74
C TYR A 845 11.63 -32.25 29.15
N ILE A 846 11.47 -30.93 29.19
CA ILE A 846 10.99 -30.12 30.32
C ILE A 846 9.89 -29.17 29.81
N ASN A 847 8.95 -28.76 30.65
CA ASN A 847 7.92 -27.77 30.29
C ASN A 847 8.52 -26.35 30.36
N ALA A 848 9.28 -26.00 29.32
CA ALA A 848 9.90 -24.69 29.14
C ALA A 848 9.98 -24.34 27.64
N SER A 849 9.87 -23.06 27.30
CA SER A 849 10.08 -22.50 25.95
C SER A 849 11.16 -21.43 25.97
N PHE A 850 11.93 -21.34 24.90
CA PHE A 850 12.64 -20.11 24.54
C PHE A 850 11.63 -19.04 24.12
N ILE A 851 11.92 -17.80 24.54
CA ILE A 851 11.16 -16.59 24.21
C ILE A 851 12.18 -15.53 23.81
N ASP A 852 11.96 -14.88 22.68
CA ASP A 852 12.85 -13.86 22.16
C ASP A 852 12.77 -12.56 22.97
N GLY A 853 13.91 -11.88 23.12
CA GLY A 853 13.99 -10.54 23.68
C GLY A 853 14.09 -9.50 22.58
N TYR A 854 13.69 -8.26 22.85
CA TYR A 854 13.61 -7.13 21.90
C TYR A 854 14.90 -6.83 21.09
N ARG A 855 16.05 -7.42 21.41
CA ARG A 855 17.31 -7.28 20.65
C ARG A 855 18.06 -8.59 20.45
N GLN A 856 17.54 -9.72 20.93
CA GLN A 856 18.27 -10.99 20.93
C GLN A 856 17.30 -12.17 20.93
N LYS A 857 17.53 -13.11 20.00
CA LYS A 857 16.80 -14.37 19.92
C LYS A 857 17.13 -15.28 21.11
N ASP A 858 16.16 -16.08 21.55
CA ASP A 858 16.28 -17.10 22.60
C ASP A 858 16.75 -16.54 23.98
N TYR A 859 16.56 -15.24 24.21
CA TYR A 859 17.10 -14.47 25.34
C TYR A 859 16.44 -14.78 26.70
N PHE A 860 15.20 -15.27 26.69
CA PHE A 860 14.50 -15.76 27.89
C PHE A 860 14.18 -17.25 27.76
N ILE A 861 14.19 -17.95 28.89
CA ILE A 861 13.58 -19.28 29.05
C ILE A 861 12.37 -19.14 29.97
N ALA A 862 11.17 -19.19 29.41
CA ALA A 862 9.93 -19.22 30.19
C ALA A 862 9.61 -20.66 30.59
N THR A 863 9.40 -20.91 31.88
CA THR A 863 9.13 -22.26 32.41
C THR A 863 8.07 -22.24 33.52
N GLN A 864 7.50 -23.39 33.84
CA GLN A 864 6.62 -23.56 35.01
C GLN A 864 7.43 -23.62 36.31
N GLY A 865 6.84 -23.23 37.44
CA GLY A 865 7.42 -23.50 38.76
C GLY A 865 7.68 -25.01 38.98
N PRO A 866 8.92 -25.46 39.25
CA PRO A 866 9.29 -26.87 39.30
C PRO A 866 8.37 -27.77 40.15
N LEU A 867 8.12 -28.97 39.65
CA LEU A 867 7.50 -30.08 40.38
C LEU A 867 8.59 -30.89 41.11
N PRO A 868 8.30 -31.58 42.24
CA PRO A 868 9.31 -32.30 43.02
C PRO A 868 10.17 -33.27 42.20
N HIS A 869 9.57 -34.03 41.29
CA HIS A 869 10.25 -34.98 40.39
C HIS A 869 10.87 -34.34 39.13
N THR A 870 10.94 -33.00 39.07
CA THR A 870 11.53 -32.25 37.94
C THR A 870 12.62 -31.25 38.36
N VAL A 871 12.95 -31.15 39.66
CA VAL A 871 13.96 -30.19 40.15
C VAL A 871 15.36 -30.45 39.56
N GLU A 872 15.75 -31.72 39.38
CA GLU A 872 16.99 -32.07 38.67
C GLU A 872 16.93 -31.66 37.18
N ASP A 873 15.79 -31.82 36.52
CA ASP A 873 15.62 -31.42 35.11
C ASP A 873 15.66 -29.89 34.95
N PHE A 874 15.18 -29.13 35.94
CA PHE A 874 15.30 -27.67 36.00
C PHE A 874 16.77 -27.23 36.19
N TRP A 875 17.51 -27.83 37.12
CA TRP A 875 18.93 -27.51 37.29
C TRP A 875 19.80 -27.96 36.12
N ARG A 876 19.43 -29.08 35.46
CA ARG A 876 20.01 -29.50 34.18
C ARG A 876 19.75 -28.48 33.07
N MET A 877 18.55 -27.91 32.98
CA MET A 877 18.23 -26.83 32.04
C MET A 877 19.11 -25.60 32.24
N VAL A 878 19.21 -25.11 33.50
CA VAL A 878 20.09 -23.98 33.88
C VAL A 878 21.55 -24.26 33.52
N TRP A 879 22.00 -25.51 33.71
CA TRP A 879 23.37 -25.92 33.40
C TRP A 879 23.67 -26.07 31.91
N GLU A 880 22.84 -26.78 31.15
CA GLU A 880 23.09 -27.01 29.71
C GLU A 880 23.05 -25.68 28.94
N TRP A 881 22.14 -24.77 29.31
CA TRP A 881 21.92 -23.48 28.63
C TRP A 881 22.68 -22.29 29.22
N LYS A 882 23.60 -22.53 30.16
CA LYS A 882 24.48 -21.50 30.76
C LYS A 882 23.75 -20.30 31.37
N CYS A 883 22.54 -20.51 31.89
CA CYS A 883 21.74 -19.44 32.48
C CYS A 883 22.40 -18.94 33.77
N HIS A 884 22.62 -17.64 33.92
CA HIS A 884 23.21 -17.04 35.13
C HIS A 884 22.18 -16.32 36.02
N SER A 885 20.98 -16.08 35.49
CA SER A 885 19.89 -15.36 36.14
C SER A 885 18.63 -16.24 36.19
N ILE A 886 18.02 -16.36 37.37
CA ILE A 886 16.72 -17.03 37.56
C ILE A 886 15.76 -16.02 38.21
N VAL A 887 14.59 -15.83 37.62
CA VAL A 887 13.52 -14.95 38.10
C VAL A 887 12.29 -15.77 38.46
N MET A 888 11.90 -15.73 39.73
CA MET A 888 10.74 -16.41 40.30
C MET A 888 9.63 -15.39 40.61
N LEU A 889 8.47 -15.56 40.00
CA LEU A 889 7.34 -14.62 40.05
C LEU A 889 6.10 -15.19 40.77
N THR A 890 6.31 -16.16 41.68
CA THR A 890 5.26 -16.84 42.46
C THR A 890 5.84 -17.30 43.78
N GLU A 891 5.01 -17.35 44.82
CA GLU A 891 5.41 -17.99 46.09
C GLU A 891 5.48 -19.51 45.98
N LEU A 892 6.09 -20.17 46.97
CA LEU A 892 6.12 -21.63 47.05
C LEU A 892 4.70 -22.21 47.21
N GLN A 893 3.86 -21.58 48.04
CA GLN A 893 2.48 -21.94 48.30
C GLN A 893 1.58 -20.69 48.27
N GLU A 894 0.37 -20.84 47.74
CA GLU A 894 -0.69 -19.83 47.91
C GLU A 894 -2.01 -20.59 48.18
N ARG A 895 -2.71 -20.24 49.26
CA ARG A 895 -3.96 -20.93 49.69
C ARG A 895 -3.78 -22.46 49.77
N GLU A 896 -2.81 -22.88 50.57
CA GLU A 896 -2.53 -24.30 50.90
C GLU A 896 -2.22 -25.22 49.69
N GLN A 897 -1.98 -24.67 48.50
CA GLN A 897 -1.66 -25.43 47.30
C GLN A 897 -0.29 -25.01 46.75
N ASP A 898 0.61 -25.99 46.59
CA ASP A 898 1.98 -25.83 46.09
C ASP A 898 2.03 -25.27 44.66
N LYS A 899 2.65 -24.10 44.48
CA LYS A 899 2.88 -23.49 43.15
C LYS A 899 4.27 -23.75 42.61
N CYS A 900 5.25 -23.89 43.50
CA CYS A 900 6.64 -24.19 43.16
C CYS A 900 7.24 -25.10 44.25
N CYS A 901 7.93 -26.17 43.85
CA CYS A 901 8.79 -26.90 44.77
C CYS A 901 10.04 -26.06 45.07
N GLN A 902 10.50 -26.02 46.31
CA GLN A 902 11.74 -25.31 46.66
C GLN A 902 12.96 -26.05 46.06
N TYR A 903 13.65 -25.38 45.15
CA TYR A 903 14.80 -25.92 44.42
C TYR A 903 16.15 -25.36 44.88
N TRP A 904 16.20 -24.65 46.02
CA TRP A 904 17.40 -24.05 46.60
C TRP A 904 17.49 -24.40 48.11
N PRO A 905 18.70 -24.50 48.70
CA PRO A 905 18.88 -24.88 50.10
C PRO A 905 18.43 -23.76 51.06
N THR A 906 18.07 -24.13 52.29
CA THR A 906 17.74 -23.20 53.39
C THR A 906 18.93 -22.85 54.29
N GLU A 907 19.93 -23.73 54.36
CA GLU A 907 21.07 -23.62 55.28
C GLU A 907 22.38 -23.53 54.45
N ASP A 908 23.10 -24.64 54.24
CA ASP A 908 24.36 -24.64 53.47
C ASP A 908 24.19 -25.03 51.99
N SER A 909 23.79 -26.28 51.74
CA SER A 909 23.77 -26.86 50.40
C SER A 909 22.86 -28.07 50.25
N VAL A 910 22.39 -28.32 49.02
CA VAL A 910 21.49 -29.42 48.66
C VAL A 910 21.95 -30.06 47.35
N ALA A 911 21.69 -31.36 47.16
CA ALA A 911 22.01 -32.09 45.95
C ALA A 911 20.74 -32.60 45.25
N TYR A 912 20.59 -32.31 43.96
CA TYR A 912 19.56 -32.83 43.08
C TYR A 912 20.23 -33.64 41.97
N GLY A 913 20.36 -34.95 42.18
CA GLY A 913 21.05 -35.86 41.26
C GLY A 913 22.50 -35.44 41.02
N ASN A 914 22.85 -35.12 39.76
CA ASN A 914 24.21 -34.71 39.38
C ASN A 914 24.57 -33.25 39.76
N TYR A 915 23.65 -32.48 40.35
CA TYR A 915 23.84 -31.05 40.63
C TYR A 915 23.84 -30.77 42.14
N LYS A 916 24.90 -30.12 42.64
CA LYS A 916 24.96 -29.59 44.02
C LYS A 916 24.79 -28.07 43.98
N ILE A 917 23.87 -27.55 44.78
CA ILE A 917 23.55 -26.12 44.90
C ILE A 917 23.97 -25.68 46.30
N GLU A 918 24.79 -24.63 46.39
CA GLU A 918 25.20 -24.02 47.65
C GLU A 918 24.69 -22.57 47.74
N LEU A 919 24.17 -22.15 48.90
CA LEU A 919 23.83 -20.75 49.15
C LEU A 919 25.10 -19.98 49.55
N LYS A 920 25.29 -18.77 49.03
CA LYS A 920 26.39 -17.85 49.38
C LYS A 920 25.92 -16.50 49.92
N GLY A 921 24.68 -16.13 49.63
CA GLY A 921 24.00 -15.00 50.27
C GLY A 921 22.51 -15.03 49.95
N ASP A 922 21.69 -14.57 50.89
CA ASP A 922 20.28 -14.22 50.70
C ASP A 922 20.08 -12.79 51.20
N THR A 923 19.40 -11.95 50.44
CA THR A 923 19.25 -10.51 50.71
C THR A 923 17.84 -10.06 50.33
N LEU A 924 17.07 -9.62 51.32
CA LEU A 924 15.73 -9.10 51.10
C LEU A 924 15.79 -7.63 50.64
N CYS A 925 15.28 -7.36 49.44
CA CYS A 925 14.98 -6.01 48.94
C CYS A 925 13.47 -5.73 49.12
N ASP A 926 13.07 -4.45 49.06
CA ASP A 926 11.70 -3.96 49.31
C ASP A 926 10.56 -4.79 48.71
N THR A 927 10.76 -5.38 47.52
CA THR A 927 9.74 -6.16 46.81
C THR A 927 10.22 -7.53 46.30
N PHE A 928 11.47 -7.93 46.56
CA PHE A 928 12.03 -9.22 46.12
C PHE A 928 13.21 -9.69 46.98
N SER A 929 13.32 -11.01 47.19
CA SER A 929 14.57 -11.61 47.72
C SER A 929 15.60 -11.80 46.60
N LEU A 930 16.87 -11.65 46.93
CA LEU A 930 18.02 -11.89 46.05
C LEU A 930 18.95 -12.94 46.65
N ARG A 931 19.12 -14.06 45.96
CA ARG A 931 19.96 -15.19 46.39
C ARG A 931 21.14 -15.40 45.45
N ASP A 932 22.34 -15.37 45.98
CA ASP A 932 23.56 -15.77 45.28
C ASP A 932 23.84 -17.24 45.56
N LEU A 933 23.76 -18.06 44.50
CA LEU A 933 23.88 -19.52 44.54
C LEU A 933 25.12 -19.98 43.75
N VAL A 934 25.76 -21.05 44.20
CA VAL A 934 26.80 -21.76 43.42
C VAL A 934 26.27 -23.11 42.98
N LEU A 935 26.09 -23.27 41.67
CA LEU A 935 25.68 -24.50 41.01
C LEU A 935 26.92 -25.30 40.59
N THR A 936 27.05 -26.52 41.08
CA THR A 936 28.17 -27.42 40.82
C THR A 936 27.68 -28.66 40.08
N PHE A 937 28.26 -28.96 38.91
CA PHE A 937 28.02 -30.22 38.22
C PHE A 937 29.01 -31.27 38.75
N VAL A 938 28.50 -32.17 39.60
CA VAL A 938 29.31 -33.11 40.41
C VAL A 938 30.22 -34.03 39.56
N PRO A 939 29.81 -34.56 38.40
CA PRO A 939 30.66 -35.44 37.58
C PRO A 939 31.94 -34.76 37.05
N GLU A 940 31.89 -33.47 36.72
CA GLU A 940 33.01 -32.72 36.13
C GLU A 940 33.68 -31.74 37.12
N LYS A 941 33.10 -31.57 38.31
CA LYS A 941 33.50 -30.60 39.35
C LYS A 941 33.53 -29.12 38.89
N GLN A 942 32.90 -28.81 37.76
CA GLN A 942 32.73 -27.43 37.30
C GLN A 942 31.67 -26.72 38.16
N THR A 943 31.88 -25.43 38.41
CA THR A 943 30.99 -24.57 39.22
C THR A 943 30.57 -23.34 38.43
N ARG A 944 29.38 -22.80 38.69
CA ARG A 944 28.90 -21.51 38.17
C ARG A 944 28.14 -20.74 39.23
N VAL A 945 28.23 -19.41 39.18
CA VAL A 945 27.46 -18.51 40.04
C VAL A 945 26.11 -18.23 39.37
N ILE A 946 25.02 -18.40 40.11
CA ILE A 946 23.65 -18.21 39.65
C ILE A 946 22.99 -17.21 40.60
N ARG A 947 22.43 -16.12 40.05
CA ARG A 947 21.69 -15.12 40.82
C ARG A 947 20.19 -15.36 40.69
N HIS A 948 19.54 -15.63 41.80
CA HIS A 948 18.12 -15.98 41.88
C HIS A 948 17.33 -14.83 42.52
N PHE A 949 16.47 -14.20 41.72
CA PHE A 949 15.58 -13.12 42.12
C PHE A 949 14.17 -13.71 42.38
N HIS A 950 13.61 -13.50 43.56
CA HIS A 950 12.27 -14.00 43.94
C HIS A 950 11.36 -12.83 44.30
N PHE A 951 10.39 -12.51 43.43
CA PHE A 951 9.51 -11.34 43.56
C PHE A 951 8.28 -11.63 44.42
N HIS A 952 8.12 -10.85 45.49
CA HIS A 952 7.06 -11.01 46.51
C HIS A 952 5.86 -10.08 46.31
N GLY A 953 5.91 -9.16 45.34
CA GLY A 953 4.90 -8.10 45.18
C GLY A 953 3.56 -8.52 44.58
N TRP A 954 3.32 -9.82 44.29
CA TRP A 954 2.06 -10.29 43.73
C TRP A 954 0.98 -10.52 44.82
N PRO A 955 -0.19 -9.88 44.74
CA PRO A 955 -1.30 -10.18 45.66
C PRO A 955 -1.97 -11.52 45.31
N GLU A 956 -2.60 -12.18 46.30
CA GLU A 956 -3.31 -13.46 46.08
C GLU A 956 -4.42 -13.41 45.00
N VAL A 957 -4.94 -12.21 44.75
CA VAL A 957 -6.00 -11.90 43.77
C VAL A 957 -5.64 -10.58 43.10
N GLY A 958 -5.70 -10.56 41.76
CA GLY A 958 -5.43 -9.36 40.96
C GLY A 958 -3.96 -9.19 40.58
N ILE A 959 -3.52 -7.93 40.56
CA ILE A 959 -2.18 -7.47 40.15
C ILE A 959 -1.65 -6.45 41.18
N PRO A 960 -0.33 -6.21 41.25
CA PRO A 960 0.24 -5.15 42.07
C PRO A 960 -0.42 -3.80 41.76
N ALA A 961 -0.75 -3.03 42.79
CA ALA A 961 -1.34 -1.70 42.61
C ALA A 961 -0.36 -0.69 41.97
N GLU A 962 0.95 -0.95 42.09
CA GLU A 962 2.02 -0.11 41.54
C GLU A 962 3.04 -0.96 40.77
N GLY A 963 3.46 -0.47 39.59
CA GLY A 963 4.48 -1.13 38.77
C GLY A 963 5.91 -1.03 39.30
N LYS A 964 6.17 -0.19 40.32
CA LYS A 964 7.51 0.16 40.80
C LYS A 964 8.37 -1.06 41.13
N GLY A 965 7.86 -1.99 41.95
CA GLY A 965 8.60 -3.20 42.33
C GLY A 965 8.98 -4.10 41.16
N MET A 966 8.17 -4.11 40.09
CA MET A 966 8.47 -4.85 38.85
C MET A 966 9.59 -4.17 38.05
N ILE A 967 9.63 -2.82 38.04
CA ILE A 967 10.73 -2.05 37.45
C ILE A 967 12.03 -2.28 38.23
N ASP A 968 11.96 -2.29 39.57
CA ASP A 968 13.13 -2.45 40.45
C ASP A 968 13.79 -3.84 40.30
N ILE A 969 13.01 -4.92 40.16
CA ILE A 969 13.55 -6.25 39.85
C ILE A 969 14.07 -6.34 38.40
N ILE A 970 13.36 -5.80 37.40
CA ILE A 970 13.82 -5.79 36.00
C ILE A 970 15.16 -5.06 35.86
N ALA A 971 15.30 -3.88 36.47
CA ALA A 971 16.57 -3.14 36.47
C ALA A 971 17.70 -3.91 37.18
N SER A 972 17.37 -4.71 38.20
CA SER A 972 18.35 -5.54 38.91
C SER A 972 18.79 -6.77 38.10
N VAL A 973 17.87 -7.40 37.38
CA VAL A 973 18.15 -8.49 36.42
C VAL A 973 18.98 -7.96 35.25
N GLN A 974 18.66 -6.79 34.70
CA GLN A 974 19.44 -6.15 33.63
C GLN A 974 20.88 -5.82 34.06
N ARG A 975 21.08 -5.29 35.29
CA ARG A 975 22.43 -5.08 35.87
C ARG A 975 23.21 -6.38 36.02
N GLN A 976 22.56 -7.47 36.43
CA GLN A 976 23.19 -8.79 36.49
C GLN A 976 23.57 -9.29 35.08
N GLN A 977 22.68 -9.15 34.10
CA GLN A 977 22.91 -9.60 32.74
C GLN A 977 24.13 -8.93 32.09
N GLN A 978 24.29 -7.62 32.30
CA GLN A 978 25.47 -6.85 31.89
C GLN A 978 26.79 -7.35 32.49
N GLN A 979 26.74 -8.11 33.60
CA GLN A 979 27.91 -8.69 34.27
C GLN A 979 28.14 -10.17 33.88
N SER A 980 27.08 -10.92 33.54
CA SER A 980 27.18 -12.34 33.18
C SER A 980 27.24 -12.63 31.67
N GLY A 981 27.01 -11.63 30.82
CA GLY A 981 26.97 -11.77 29.37
C GLY A 981 25.66 -12.38 28.84
N ASP A 982 25.60 -12.56 27.52
CA ASP A 982 24.38 -12.76 26.72
C ASP A 982 23.78 -14.19 26.79
N HIS A 983 23.65 -14.73 28.00
CA HIS A 983 23.07 -16.05 28.27
C HIS A 983 21.60 -15.99 28.70
N PRO A 984 20.76 -16.99 28.36
CA PRO A 984 19.32 -16.90 28.62
C PRO A 984 18.95 -16.67 30.09
N ILE A 985 17.97 -15.79 30.32
CA ILE A 985 17.39 -15.52 31.65
C ILE A 985 16.24 -16.49 31.87
N VAL A 986 16.30 -17.33 32.90
CA VAL A 986 15.18 -18.23 33.25
C VAL A 986 14.13 -17.43 34.02
N VAL A 987 12.88 -17.50 33.57
CA VAL A 987 11.73 -16.85 34.23
C VAL A 987 10.64 -17.90 34.49
N HIS A 988 10.14 -17.98 35.71
CA HIS A 988 9.08 -18.93 36.05
C HIS A 988 8.01 -18.37 37.00
N CYS A 989 6.82 -18.95 36.92
CA CYS A 989 5.63 -18.51 37.63
C CYS A 989 4.68 -19.70 37.90
N ARG A 990 3.64 -19.44 38.69
CA ARG A 990 2.57 -20.34 39.11
C ARG A 990 1.99 -21.18 37.97
N TYR A 991 1.69 -20.51 36.87
CA TYR A 991 1.32 -21.05 35.57
C TYR A 991 2.02 -20.19 34.51
N PHE A 992 2.25 -20.73 33.30
CA PHE A 992 2.73 -19.95 32.16
C PHE A 992 1.80 -18.74 31.91
N LEU A 993 2.35 -17.61 31.43
CA LEU A 993 1.72 -16.27 31.54
C LEU A 993 0.30 -16.16 30.95
N PHE A 994 -0.12 -17.06 30.06
CA PHE A 994 -1.46 -17.07 29.46
C PHE A 994 -2.61 -17.09 30.49
N TYR A 995 -2.49 -17.91 31.55
CA TYR A 995 -3.52 -17.99 32.60
C TYR A 995 -3.48 -16.81 33.59
N PHE A 996 -2.39 -16.04 33.55
CA PHE A 996 -2.15 -14.89 34.39
C PHE A 996 -3.01 -13.71 33.95
N MET A 997 -3.01 -13.41 32.64
CA MET A 997 -3.82 -12.34 32.05
C MET A 997 -5.32 -12.57 32.26
N MET A 998 -5.79 -13.83 32.19
CA MET A 998 -7.19 -14.16 32.50
C MET A 998 -7.63 -13.80 33.93
N ARG A 999 -6.71 -13.76 34.91
CA ARG A 999 -7.01 -13.34 36.29
C ARG A 999 -7.03 -11.82 36.49
N ILE A 1000 -6.35 -11.06 35.63
CA ILE A 1000 -6.45 -9.60 35.60
C ILE A 1000 -7.90 -9.21 35.31
N TYR A 1001 -8.46 -9.78 34.24
CA TYR A 1001 -9.83 -9.55 33.77
C TYR A 1001 -10.90 -9.79 34.85
N SER A 1002 -10.83 -10.92 35.56
CA SER A 1002 -11.79 -11.27 36.63
C SER A 1002 -11.74 -10.32 37.85
N SER A 1003 -10.63 -9.61 38.05
CA SER A 1003 -10.42 -8.74 39.21
C SER A 1003 -10.80 -7.28 38.94
N VAL A 1004 -10.49 -6.78 37.73
CA VAL A 1004 -10.81 -5.40 37.31
C VAL A 1004 -12.33 -5.13 37.37
N ARG A 1005 -13.16 -6.13 37.07
CA ARG A 1005 -14.63 -6.02 37.06
C ARG A 1005 -15.27 -5.74 38.44
N HIS A 1006 -14.53 -5.88 39.54
CA HIS A 1006 -15.03 -5.62 40.89
C HIS A 1006 -14.38 -4.43 41.62
N ILE A 1007 -13.18 -3.99 41.23
CA ILE A 1007 -12.38 -3.06 42.04
C ILE A 1007 -12.80 -1.59 41.83
N PHE A 1008 -13.20 -1.18 40.63
CA PHE A 1008 -13.46 0.23 40.30
C PHE A 1008 -14.90 0.74 40.51
N ILE A 1009 -15.76 -0.03 41.19
CA ILE A 1009 -17.03 0.50 41.72
C ILE A 1009 -16.83 1.32 43.01
N TYR A 1010 -15.70 1.15 43.71
CA TYR A 1010 -15.44 1.80 45.01
C TYR A 1010 -14.25 2.77 45.04
N PHE A 1011 -13.52 2.97 43.94
CA PHE A 1011 -12.39 3.91 43.89
C PHE A 1011 -12.76 5.27 43.28
N ILE A 1012 -13.47 6.08 44.08
CA ILE A 1012 -13.48 7.55 43.94
C ILE A 1012 -12.99 8.17 45.26
N PRO A 1013 -11.69 8.50 45.39
CA PRO A 1013 -11.22 9.48 46.36
C PRO A 1013 -11.63 10.90 45.88
N PRO A 1014 -12.28 11.73 46.71
CA PRO A 1014 -12.82 13.03 46.27
C PRO A 1014 -11.74 14.11 46.18
N PHE A 1015 -10.90 14.06 45.14
CA PHE A 1015 -9.88 15.07 44.84
C PHE A 1015 -10.44 16.36 44.19
N SER A 1016 -11.62 16.80 44.65
CA SER A 1016 -12.33 18.01 44.21
C SER A 1016 -12.40 19.11 45.26
N LEU A 1017 -11.80 18.92 46.45
CA LEU A 1017 -11.97 19.80 47.62
C LEU A 1017 -10.68 20.39 48.22
N LEU A 1018 -9.52 20.22 47.58
CA LEU A 1018 -8.22 20.72 48.09
C LEU A 1018 -7.53 21.77 47.21
N PHE A 1019 -8.20 22.30 46.17
CA PHE A 1019 -7.69 23.40 45.35
C PHE A 1019 -8.53 24.69 45.40
N GLN A 1020 -9.41 24.81 46.40
CA GLN A 1020 -10.26 26.00 46.60
C GLN A 1020 -9.89 26.86 47.83
N PHE A 1021 -8.83 26.49 48.56
CA PHE A 1021 -8.44 27.13 49.82
C PHE A 1021 -7.15 27.97 49.78
N TYR A 1022 -6.46 28.05 48.63
CA TYR A 1022 -5.14 28.70 48.51
C TYR A 1022 -5.09 29.99 47.68
N HIS A 1023 -6.25 30.62 47.42
CA HIS A 1023 -6.32 31.86 46.62
C HIS A 1023 -7.16 32.99 47.25
N HIS A 1024 -7.36 32.97 48.58
CA HIS A 1024 -8.15 34.00 49.26
C HIS A 1024 -7.68 34.38 50.68
N PHE A 1025 -6.35 34.54 50.89
CA PHE A 1025 -5.82 35.36 51.99
C PHE A 1025 -4.35 35.74 51.73
N SER A 1026 -4.11 36.92 51.12
CA SER A 1026 -2.88 37.75 51.27
C SER A 1026 -2.86 38.94 50.28
N CYS A 1027 -3.72 39.94 50.50
CA CYS A 1027 -3.42 41.31 50.06
C CYS A 1027 -4.25 42.31 50.88
N GLN A 1028 -3.61 43.39 51.34
CA GLN A 1028 -4.05 44.25 52.46
C GLN A 1028 -4.07 43.49 53.80
N PHE A 1029 -3.49 43.99 54.90
CA PHE A 1029 -3.21 45.39 55.25
C PHE A 1029 -1.77 45.66 55.76
N SER A 1030 -1.32 46.90 55.50
CA SER A 1030 -0.39 47.72 56.29
C SER A 1030 1.12 47.46 56.26
N LEU A 1031 1.85 48.57 56.02
CA LEU A 1031 3.31 48.82 56.13
C LEU A 1031 4.21 48.03 55.16
#